data_AF-A0A2X4RSG9-F1
#
_entry.id   AF-A0A2X4RSG9-F1
#
_cell.length_a   1.000
_cell.length_b   1.000
_cell.length_c   1.000
_cell.angle_alpha   90.00
_cell.angle_beta   90.00
_cell.angle_gamma   90.00
#
_symmetry.space_group_name_H-M   'P 1'
#
loop_
_entity.id
_entity.type
_entity.pdbx_description
1 polymer ?
#
loop_
_entity_poly.entity_id
_entity_poly.type
_entity_poly.pdbx_seq_one_letter_code
_entity_poly.pdbx_strand_id
1 'polypeptide(L)'
;MSEKERLQALETRVSELESQVAQLLEALGDTPSRPSPADTAAPANVHSEKRSPDEKIALFMDYFAGRTDVYAVANNSAEKKAWYPASNGYYDRRNPDLKPLTPKVIEGHLRRDNHFHVGLYPLCTDDSCRLLCCDFDDDDFKQAARAYAEECKNQGLDPLIEVSRSGNGAHVWLFFEEPIPASLARSVGIGLLAKASPDSYFSSFDRFFPSQDTLPAKGRGFGNLIALPLAGHHRSAGTTVFVDGAFQALPDQFEALAGTKKTTLSELKRIYAELQPDPETSLPQSPTREELKNLRASGKVHVSHDSHVHVDLSGVDATTRTALRHLGALANPQFYIKQAQRFSTFGTPRLIVRFDEKDQVLTLDRGTLDDVLDILKTAGYTVTRRSRTTKSQVIDASFAGELRPYQQSAVTQMFKHKSGMLIAPPGTGKTVMACAIIAQRSVPTAVIVPSRELATQWRQALKQFLPDAQVGQYSGAKKKLSGVVDIVTAQSISRNDSKTDFLSAYGQIIVDECHRVGAAGLTNVLAHLNVRFMLGMTATPYRSDGLDKLLPLICGPIRHTVELEHPGRRNYVVHNTEFTYDAPYLFWPDLDTALAADEHRNQLIADVISQAAKDEHTVLVLVKRREHLAALKALLADASYPVLQLHGGQKATERQTVREQLAATPHFVLLAMSQVAGEGIDLPALDTLVLAAPVSFRGVVIQQVGRVTRDTEDKESISATVHDFLDPNVPALAAAFRKRSSTIAKQGFTRNNS
;
A
#
# COMPACT_ATOMS: atom_id res chain seq x y z
N MET A 1 -9.04 33.94 5.20
CA MET A 1 -7.57 33.98 5.32
C MET A 1 -6.97 33.46 4.04
N SER A 2 -6.06 34.23 3.44
CA SER A 2 -5.23 33.78 2.33
C SER A 2 -4.23 32.71 2.79
N GLU A 3 -3.73 31.91 1.87
CA GLU A 3 -2.73 30.86 2.16
C GLU A 3 -1.45 31.45 2.78
N LYS A 4 -1.10 32.68 2.40
CA LYS A 4 0.02 33.45 2.95
C LYS A 4 -0.21 33.88 4.41
N GLU A 5 -1.42 34.32 4.75
CA GLU A 5 -1.79 34.66 6.14
C GLU A 5 -1.77 33.42 7.04
N ARG A 6 -2.14 32.26 6.49
CA ARG A 6 -2.13 30.99 7.22
C ARG A 6 -0.70 30.49 7.49
N LEU A 7 0.20 30.69 6.53
CA LEU A 7 1.63 30.37 6.68
C LEU A 7 2.28 31.27 7.74
N GLN A 8 2.01 32.58 7.68
CA GLN A 8 2.56 33.55 8.63
C GLN A 8 2.01 33.31 10.06
N ALA A 9 0.75 32.91 10.20
CA ALA A 9 0.17 32.52 11.48
C ALA A 9 0.81 31.22 12.04
N LEU A 10 1.16 30.27 11.17
CA LEU A 10 1.86 29.05 11.58
C LEU A 10 3.31 29.32 11.97
N GLU A 11 4.04 30.14 11.23
CA GLU A 11 5.42 30.55 11.57
C GLU A 11 5.46 31.28 12.92
N THR A 12 4.51 32.18 13.17
CA THR A 12 4.36 32.87 14.46
C THR A 12 4.10 31.87 15.59
N ARG A 13 3.23 30.88 15.35
CA ARG A 13 2.90 29.86 16.35
C ARG A 13 4.05 28.91 16.66
N VAL A 14 4.85 28.56 15.66
CA VAL A 14 6.06 27.74 15.84
C VAL A 14 7.07 28.48 16.70
N SER A 15 7.31 29.77 16.42
CA SER A 15 8.23 30.60 17.21
C SER A 15 7.76 30.76 18.67
N GLU A 16 6.47 30.94 18.92
CA GLU A 16 5.91 30.96 20.27
C GLU A 16 6.12 29.63 21.02
N LEU A 17 5.93 28.50 20.35
CA LEU A 17 6.12 27.17 20.94
C LEU A 17 7.59 26.88 21.22
N GLU A 18 8.51 27.28 20.34
CA GLU A 18 9.95 27.18 20.57
C GLU A 18 10.39 28.00 21.79
N SER A 19 9.85 29.21 21.95
CA SER A 19 10.09 30.04 23.14
C SER A 19 9.52 29.41 24.41
N GLN A 20 8.35 28.78 24.36
CA GLN A 20 7.75 28.08 25.51
C GLN A 20 8.55 26.83 25.89
N VAL A 21 9.05 26.07 24.91
CA VAL A 21 9.93 24.92 25.14
C VAL A 21 11.24 25.38 25.77
N ALA A 22 11.85 26.48 25.28
CA ALA A 22 13.07 27.03 25.87
C ALA A 22 12.86 27.45 27.34
N GLN A 23 11.75 28.13 27.66
CA GLN A 23 11.41 28.52 29.03
C GLN A 23 11.13 27.31 29.94
N LEU A 24 10.49 26.26 29.41
CA LEU A 24 10.25 25.02 30.16
C LEU A 24 11.53 24.25 30.43
N LEU A 25 12.47 24.22 29.49
CA LEU A 25 13.79 23.62 29.66
C LEU A 25 14.62 24.39 30.70
N GLU A 26 14.53 25.73 30.71
CA GLU A 26 15.19 26.58 31.70
C GLU A 26 14.57 26.41 33.11
N ALA A 27 13.25 26.22 33.19
CA ALA A 27 12.54 25.93 34.44
C ALA A 27 12.79 24.51 34.99
N LEU A 28 13.22 23.56 34.14
CA LEU A 28 13.52 22.18 34.53
C LEU A 28 14.94 21.99 35.08
N GLY A 29 15.78 23.04 35.12
CA GLY A 29 17.00 23.06 35.91
C GLY A 29 18.16 22.18 35.42
N ASP A 30 18.13 21.69 34.17
CA ASP A 30 19.28 21.03 33.56
C ASP A 30 20.12 22.06 32.80
N THR A 31 21.08 22.69 33.49
CA THR A 31 22.20 23.36 32.83
C THR A 31 23.31 22.33 32.59
N PRO A 32 23.64 21.98 31.34
CA PRO A 32 24.88 21.26 31.07
C PRO A 32 26.05 22.21 31.35
N SER A 33 26.89 21.84 32.31
CA SER A 33 28.14 22.50 32.59
C SER A 33 29.06 22.41 31.37
N ARG A 34 29.39 23.56 30.79
CA ARG A 34 30.35 23.71 29.71
C ARG A 34 31.76 23.83 30.30
N PRO A 35 32.73 22.96 30.01
CA PRO A 35 34.12 23.24 30.32
C PRO A 35 34.65 24.31 29.35
N SER A 36 35.42 25.26 29.89
CA SER A 36 36.08 26.34 29.13
C SER A 36 37.13 25.81 28.13
N PRO A 37 37.35 26.52 27.02
CA PRO A 37 38.36 26.17 26.01
C PRO A 37 39.74 26.59 26.50
N ALA A 38 40.60 25.60 26.78
CA ALA A 38 42.03 25.80 26.98
C ALA A 38 42.81 24.82 26.08
N ASP A 39 43.65 25.40 25.23
CA ASP A 39 44.78 24.85 24.49
C ASP A 39 44.57 23.61 23.62
N THR A 40 44.19 23.87 22.36
CA THR A 40 44.39 22.95 21.23
C THR A 40 45.88 22.89 20.85
N ALA A 41 46.63 22.02 21.51
CA ALA A 41 47.82 21.41 20.92
C ALA A 41 47.40 20.18 20.11
N ALA A 42 47.66 20.18 18.81
CA ALA A 42 47.54 18.99 17.97
C ALA A 42 48.53 17.90 18.42
N PRO A 43 48.15 16.61 18.33
CA PRO A 43 49.08 15.60 17.86
C PRO A 43 48.42 14.76 16.75
N ALA A 44 48.96 14.78 15.54
CA ALA A 44 50.09 13.94 15.10
C ALA A 44 49.64 12.51 14.71
N ASN A 45 49.78 12.24 13.41
CA ASN A 45 49.75 10.92 12.77
C ASN A 45 50.44 9.84 13.61
N VAL A 46 49.76 8.72 13.89
CA VAL A 46 50.41 7.49 14.36
C VAL A 46 49.76 6.25 13.76
N HIS A 47 50.60 5.48 13.08
CA HIS A 47 50.35 4.17 12.46
C HIS A 47 49.68 3.15 13.39
N SER A 48 48.83 2.31 12.79
CA SER A 48 47.90 1.34 13.39
C SER A 48 48.51 0.17 14.18
N GLU A 49 49.81 -0.10 14.04
CA GLU A 49 50.52 -1.12 14.84
C GLU A 49 50.69 -0.74 16.32
N LYS A 50 50.46 0.52 16.70
CA LYS A 50 50.66 1.00 18.09
C LYS A 50 49.41 0.97 18.97
N ARG A 51 48.21 0.67 18.45
CA ARG A 51 46.99 0.63 19.29
C ARG A 51 46.92 -0.66 20.09
N SER A 52 46.79 -0.53 21.41
CA SER A 52 46.53 -1.64 22.32
C SER A 52 45.19 -2.31 21.99
N PRO A 53 44.96 -3.57 22.42
CA PRO A 53 43.67 -4.24 22.25
C PRO A 53 42.49 -3.40 22.79
N ASP A 54 42.66 -2.76 23.94
CA ASP A 54 41.63 -1.93 24.57
C ASP A 54 41.31 -0.69 23.74
N GLU A 55 42.33 -0.03 23.16
CA GLU A 55 42.13 1.11 22.26
C GLU A 55 41.40 0.71 20.97
N LYS A 56 41.67 -0.49 20.44
CA LYS A 56 40.96 -1.04 19.28
C LYS A 56 39.49 -1.34 19.59
N ILE A 57 39.22 -1.91 20.77
CA ILE A 57 37.86 -2.19 21.23
C ILE A 57 37.08 -0.88 21.44
N ALA A 58 37.69 0.11 22.10
CA ALA A 58 37.09 1.42 22.32
C ALA A 58 36.76 2.13 21.00
N LEU A 59 37.70 2.14 20.06
CA LEU A 59 37.48 2.69 18.71
C LEU A 59 36.32 1.99 18.00
N PHE A 60 36.28 0.65 18.05
CA PHE A 60 35.21 -0.13 17.42
C PHE A 60 33.84 0.22 18.02
N MET A 61 33.74 0.29 19.33
CA MET A 61 32.48 0.65 20.01
C MET A 61 32.04 2.10 19.77
N ASP A 62 32.98 3.02 19.55
CA ASP A 62 32.66 4.41 19.24
C ASP A 62 32.08 4.60 17.82
N TYR A 63 32.51 3.79 16.85
CA TYR A 63 31.94 3.81 15.49
C TYR A 63 30.66 2.97 15.41
N PHE A 64 30.65 1.77 15.97
CA PHE A 64 29.50 0.85 15.96
C PHE A 64 28.59 1.08 17.17
N ALA A 65 28.15 2.33 17.35
CA ALA A 65 27.32 2.77 18.46
C ALA A 65 25.83 2.53 18.20
N GLY A 66 25.16 1.89 19.16
CA GLY A 66 23.71 1.61 19.18
C GLY A 66 23.28 1.26 20.60
N ARG A 67 22.33 0.34 20.76
CA ARG A 67 21.92 -0.13 22.10
C ARG A 67 23.06 -0.82 22.83
N THR A 68 23.28 -0.40 24.07
CA THR A 68 24.29 -0.98 24.98
C THR A 68 23.68 -1.95 25.98
N ASP A 69 22.36 -1.88 26.20
CA ASP A 69 21.65 -2.74 27.14
C ASP A 69 21.34 -4.14 26.57
N VAL A 70 21.48 -4.33 25.25
CA VAL A 70 21.31 -5.63 24.59
C VAL A 70 22.12 -5.72 23.30
N TYR A 71 22.68 -6.91 23.05
CA TYR A 71 23.23 -7.29 21.74
C TYR A 71 22.52 -8.53 21.16
N ALA A 72 22.78 -8.84 19.90
CA ALA A 72 22.25 -10.04 19.25
C ALA A 72 23.33 -11.12 19.07
N VAL A 73 22.93 -12.38 19.13
CA VAL A 73 23.77 -13.55 18.86
C VAL A 73 23.13 -14.45 17.82
N ALA A 74 23.96 -15.05 16.97
CA ALA A 74 23.51 -16.08 16.03
C ALA A 74 23.43 -17.44 16.74
N ASN A 75 22.28 -18.11 16.67
CA ASN A 75 22.19 -19.52 17.05
C ASN A 75 22.38 -20.37 15.78
N ASN A 76 23.43 -21.21 15.79
CA ASN A 76 23.74 -22.13 14.70
C ASN A 76 23.31 -23.54 15.12
N SER A 77 22.01 -23.83 15.08
CA SER A 77 21.54 -25.22 15.09
C SER A 77 21.52 -25.78 13.66
N ALA A 78 21.58 -27.11 13.53
CA ALA A 78 21.71 -27.79 12.23
C ALA A 78 20.58 -27.50 11.23
N GLU A 79 19.42 -26.99 11.69
CA GLU A 79 18.23 -26.81 10.85
C GLU A 79 17.85 -25.35 10.54
N LYS A 80 18.30 -24.34 11.31
CA LYS A 80 18.05 -22.90 11.02
C LYS A 80 19.13 -21.99 11.62
N LYS A 81 19.67 -21.09 10.79
CA LYS A 81 20.45 -19.92 11.24
C LYS A 81 19.50 -18.78 11.59
N ALA A 82 19.46 -18.38 12.86
CA ALA A 82 18.63 -17.25 13.30
C ALA A 82 19.33 -16.41 14.37
N TRP A 83 19.07 -15.10 14.35
CA TRP A 83 19.59 -14.14 15.32
C TRP A 83 18.60 -13.91 16.44
N TYR A 84 19.10 -13.83 17.67
CA TYR A 84 18.30 -13.63 18.87
C TYR A 84 18.93 -12.55 19.77
N PRO A 85 18.13 -11.78 20.52
CA PRO A 85 18.64 -10.97 21.62
C PRO A 85 19.38 -11.86 22.62
N ALA A 86 20.57 -11.44 23.05
CA ALA A 86 21.34 -12.17 24.03
C ALA A 86 20.67 -12.07 25.41
N SER A 87 20.38 -13.22 26.03
CA SER A 87 19.73 -13.32 27.34
C SER A 87 20.43 -14.31 28.28
N ASN A 88 20.21 -14.16 29.59
CA ASN A 88 20.56 -15.17 30.59
C ASN A 88 19.48 -16.27 30.58
N GLY A 89 19.67 -17.31 29.76
CA GLY A 89 18.69 -18.38 29.59
C GLY A 89 17.76 -18.17 28.39
N TYR A 90 16.59 -18.82 28.40
CA TYR A 90 15.63 -18.74 27.30
C TYR A 90 14.98 -17.35 27.23
N TYR A 91 14.93 -16.77 26.02
CA TYR A 91 14.36 -15.44 25.82
C TYR A 91 12.83 -15.44 26.04
N ASP A 92 12.39 -14.82 27.14
CA ASP A 92 10.97 -14.51 27.39
C ASP A 92 10.65 -13.08 26.92
N ARG A 93 9.70 -12.96 25.98
CA ARG A 93 9.21 -11.66 25.48
C ARG A 93 8.50 -10.81 26.53
N ARG A 94 8.04 -11.40 27.64
CA ARG A 94 7.29 -10.69 28.69
C ARG A 94 8.20 -10.09 29.76
N ASN A 95 9.32 -10.75 30.05
CA ASN A 95 10.32 -10.30 31.02
C ASN A 95 11.73 -10.73 30.58
N PRO A 96 12.35 -10.03 29.61
CA PRO A 96 13.61 -10.46 29.04
C PRO A 96 14.79 -10.13 29.97
N ASP A 97 15.51 -11.15 30.43
CA ASP A 97 16.79 -11.01 31.15
C ASP A 97 17.93 -10.84 30.14
N LEU A 98 18.14 -9.61 29.67
CA LEU A 98 19.04 -9.27 28.57
C LEU A 98 20.50 -9.13 29.01
N LYS A 99 21.43 -9.47 28.10
CA LYS A 99 22.87 -9.27 28.30
C LYS A 99 23.32 -7.96 27.64
N PRO A 100 23.99 -7.07 28.39
CA PRO A 100 24.50 -5.82 27.84
C PRO A 100 25.67 -6.05 26.87
N LEU A 101 25.81 -5.15 25.90
CA LEU A 101 26.96 -5.08 25.01
C LEU A 101 28.13 -4.44 25.76
N THR A 102 29.15 -5.22 26.10
CA THR A 102 30.31 -4.77 26.87
C THR A 102 31.61 -4.88 26.07
N PRO A 103 32.70 -4.19 26.46
CA PRO A 103 34.01 -4.33 25.83
C PRO A 103 34.48 -5.79 25.71
N LYS A 104 34.21 -6.61 26.74
CA LYS A 104 34.53 -8.05 26.74
C LYS A 104 33.75 -8.85 25.68
N VAL A 105 32.50 -8.46 25.40
CA VAL A 105 31.70 -9.07 24.32
C VAL A 105 32.31 -8.74 22.96
N ILE A 106 32.75 -7.50 22.76
CA ILE A 106 33.43 -7.05 21.53
C ILE A 106 34.82 -7.68 21.38
N GLU A 107 35.59 -7.82 22.46
CA GLU A 107 36.85 -8.56 22.46
C GLU A 107 36.63 -9.98 21.94
N GLY A 108 35.62 -10.68 22.46
CA GLY A 108 35.24 -12.01 22.01
C GLY A 108 34.85 -12.06 20.53
N HIS A 109 34.17 -11.03 20.03
CA HIS A 109 33.76 -10.91 18.63
C HIS A 109 34.95 -10.72 17.67
N LEU A 110 35.93 -9.90 18.06
CA LEU A 110 37.09 -9.56 17.23
C LEU A 110 38.19 -10.64 17.24
N ARG A 111 38.15 -11.57 18.19
CA ARG A 111 39.18 -12.62 18.35
C ARG A 111 39.14 -13.63 17.20
N ARG A 112 40.26 -13.79 16.49
CA ARG A 112 40.35 -14.60 15.24
C ARG A 112 39.97 -16.07 15.41
N ASP A 113 40.23 -16.65 16.57
CA ASP A 113 39.99 -18.04 16.94
C ASP A 113 38.59 -18.27 17.56
N ASN A 114 37.74 -17.25 17.61
CA ASN A 114 36.40 -17.35 18.17
C ASN A 114 35.31 -17.32 17.09
N HIS A 115 34.37 -18.25 17.17
CA HIS A 115 33.18 -18.30 16.29
C HIS A 115 32.03 -17.40 16.78
N PHE A 116 32.29 -16.57 17.78
CA PHE A 116 31.30 -15.68 18.36
C PHE A 116 31.05 -14.46 17.46
N HIS A 117 29.84 -14.38 16.89
CA HIS A 117 29.41 -13.24 16.07
C HIS A 117 28.33 -12.45 16.78
N VAL A 118 28.62 -11.18 17.03
CA VAL A 118 27.73 -10.22 17.68
C VAL A 118 26.97 -9.41 16.62
N GLY A 119 25.69 -9.16 16.88
CA GLY A 119 24.88 -8.19 16.15
C GLY A 119 24.51 -6.99 17.03
N LEU A 120 24.38 -5.84 16.39
CA LEU A 120 24.05 -4.56 16.99
C LEU A 120 22.61 -4.16 16.66
N TYR A 121 21.92 -3.55 17.62
CA TYR A 121 20.68 -2.82 17.39
C TYR A 121 21.02 -1.32 17.27
N PRO A 122 21.06 -0.74 16.06
CA PRO A 122 21.57 0.61 15.84
C PRO A 122 20.57 1.73 16.19
N LEU A 123 19.29 1.40 16.37
CA LEU A 123 18.27 2.37 16.79
C LEU A 123 18.25 2.48 18.32
N CYS A 124 18.57 3.67 18.83
CA CYS A 124 18.55 3.99 20.25
C CYS A 124 17.11 4.14 20.78
N THR A 125 16.97 4.19 22.12
CA THR A 125 15.66 4.27 22.80
C THR A 125 14.94 5.60 22.61
N ASP A 126 15.66 6.63 22.19
CA ASP A 126 15.19 7.98 21.88
C ASP A 126 14.96 8.20 20.38
N ASP A 127 14.86 7.11 19.60
CA ASP A 127 14.66 7.13 18.15
C ASP A 127 15.84 7.73 17.34
N SER A 128 17.00 7.90 17.99
CA SER A 128 18.25 8.35 17.36
C SER A 128 19.14 7.19 16.90
N CYS A 129 20.15 7.49 16.09
CA CYS A 129 21.22 6.58 15.68
C CYS A 129 22.54 7.33 15.52
N ARG A 130 23.67 6.62 15.66
CA ARG A 130 25.02 7.16 15.39
C ARG A 130 25.69 6.57 14.15
N LEU A 131 24.95 5.73 13.43
CA LEU A 131 25.38 5.15 12.16
C LEU A 131 24.17 4.93 11.25
N LEU A 132 24.45 4.88 9.95
CA LEU A 132 23.55 4.38 8.94
C LEU A 132 24.30 3.37 8.09
N CYS A 133 23.74 2.18 7.93
CA CYS A 133 24.29 1.16 7.05
C CYS A 133 23.30 0.85 5.92
N CYS A 134 23.79 0.88 4.69
CA CYS A 134 23.06 0.51 3.48
C CYS A 134 23.44 -0.92 3.08
N ASP A 135 22.46 -1.81 2.98
CA ASP A 135 22.65 -3.23 2.68
C ASP A 135 22.39 -3.52 1.20
N PHE A 136 23.37 -4.15 0.54
CA PHE A 136 23.32 -4.53 -0.86
C PHE A 136 23.53 -6.04 -1.00
N ASP A 137 22.59 -6.72 -1.64
CA ASP A 137 22.62 -8.16 -1.96
C ASP A 137 22.48 -8.36 -3.50
N ASP A 138 22.32 -9.61 -3.95
CA ASP A 138 22.15 -10.01 -5.36
C ASP A 138 23.36 -9.82 -6.29
N ASP A 139 23.26 -10.26 -7.55
CA ASP A 139 24.40 -10.45 -8.47
C ASP A 139 25.20 -9.16 -8.78
N ASP A 140 24.58 -7.99 -8.66
CA ASP A 140 25.16 -6.67 -8.96
C ASP A 140 25.57 -5.87 -7.70
N PHE A 141 25.54 -6.47 -6.51
CA PHE A 141 25.79 -5.80 -5.23
C PHE A 141 27.07 -4.95 -5.20
N LYS A 142 28.14 -5.41 -5.85
CA LYS A 142 29.43 -4.71 -5.88
C LYS A 142 29.34 -3.37 -6.60
N GLN A 143 28.68 -3.36 -7.76
CA GLN A 143 28.50 -2.16 -8.56
C GLN A 143 27.60 -1.16 -7.83
N ALA A 144 26.50 -1.66 -7.25
CA ALA A 144 25.56 -0.85 -6.48
C ALA A 144 26.20 -0.19 -5.25
N ALA A 145 26.88 -0.98 -4.41
CA ALA A 145 27.54 -0.48 -3.21
C ALA A 145 28.64 0.54 -3.55
N ARG A 146 29.40 0.32 -4.64
CA ARG A 146 30.40 1.27 -5.11
C ARG A 146 29.78 2.58 -5.57
N ALA A 147 28.73 2.53 -6.41
CA ALA A 147 28.06 3.73 -6.88
C ALA A 147 27.48 4.55 -5.72
N TYR A 148 26.86 3.88 -4.75
CA TYR A 148 26.35 4.52 -3.54
C TYR A 148 27.47 5.18 -2.71
N ALA A 149 28.58 4.47 -2.50
CA ALA A 149 29.72 5.02 -1.78
C ALA A 149 30.38 6.20 -2.51
N GLU A 150 30.47 6.17 -3.85
CA GLU A 150 30.96 7.29 -4.64
C GLU A 150 30.04 8.52 -4.52
N GLU A 151 28.72 8.35 -4.56
CA GLU A 151 27.79 9.47 -4.38
C GLU A 151 27.80 10.05 -2.96
N CYS A 152 27.92 9.19 -1.94
CA CYS A 152 28.17 9.65 -0.57
C CYS A 152 29.41 10.56 -0.50
N LYS A 153 30.52 10.16 -1.15
CA LYS A 153 31.76 10.95 -1.21
C LYS A 153 31.57 12.28 -1.95
N ASN A 154 30.83 12.28 -3.05
CA ASN A 154 30.51 13.50 -3.82
C ASN A 154 29.78 14.55 -2.97
N GLN A 155 29.05 14.11 -1.94
CA GLN A 155 28.28 14.96 -1.02
C GLN A 155 29.08 15.33 0.25
N GLY A 156 30.35 14.94 0.32
CA GLY A 156 31.25 15.23 1.44
C GLY A 156 31.11 14.28 2.63
N LEU A 157 30.45 13.13 2.45
CA LEU A 157 30.42 12.05 3.44
C LEU A 157 31.62 11.11 3.23
N ASP A 158 31.98 10.34 4.26
CA ASP A 158 33.09 9.40 4.20
C ASP A 158 32.62 7.96 4.48
N PRO A 159 32.12 7.25 3.46
CA PRO A 159 31.57 5.91 3.62
C PRO A 159 32.66 4.82 3.66
N LEU A 160 32.39 3.77 4.43
CA LEU A 160 33.24 2.57 4.49
C LEU A 160 32.48 1.36 3.96
N ILE A 161 33.06 0.66 2.97
CA ILE A 161 32.42 -0.52 2.35
C ILE A 161 32.93 -1.78 3.04
N GLU A 162 32.02 -2.66 3.47
CA GLU A 162 32.31 -3.97 4.06
C GLU A 162 31.70 -5.08 3.20
N VAL A 163 32.43 -6.18 2.99
CA VAL A 163 31.87 -7.40 2.39
C VAL A 163 31.05 -8.16 3.45
N SER A 164 29.82 -8.53 3.11
CA SER A 164 28.91 -9.19 4.04
C SER A 164 29.43 -10.54 4.54
N ARG A 165 28.77 -11.09 5.57
CA ARG A 165 29.10 -12.39 6.17
C ARG A 165 29.08 -13.56 5.16
N SER A 166 28.19 -13.51 4.16
CA SER A 166 28.07 -14.57 3.14
C SER A 166 29.11 -14.45 2.04
N GLY A 167 29.71 -13.26 1.87
CA GLY A 167 30.53 -12.93 0.71
C GLY A 167 29.74 -12.52 -0.54
N ASN A 168 28.41 -12.64 -0.50
CA ASN A 168 27.50 -12.38 -1.62
C ASN A 168 26.67 -11.09 -1.42
N GLY A 169 27.21 -10.15 -0.65
CA GLY A 169 26.59 -8.85 -0.41
C GLY A 169 27.62 -7.87 0.15
N ALA A 170 27.22 -6.61 0.29
CA ALA A 170 28.04 -5.55 0.84
C ALA A 170 27.23 -4.59 1.71
N HIS A 171 27.89 -4.09 2.74
CA HIS A 171 27.36 -3.05 3.61
C HIS A 171 28.13 -1.75 3.36
N VAL A 172 27.43 -0.63 3.16
CA VAL A 172 28.05 0.70 3.10
C VAL A 172 27.71 1.47 4.36
N TRP A 173 28.72 1.71 5.19
CA TRP A 173 28.61 2.33 6.50
C TRP A 173 28.85 3.84 6.44
N LEU A 174 27.97 4.60 7.10
CA LEU A 174 28.12 6.02 7.40
C LEU A 174 28.05 6.20 8.91
N PHE A 175 28.90 7.08 9.45
CA PHE A 175 29.02 7.30 10.90
C PHE A 175 28.76 8.76 11.25
N PHE A 176 28.13 8.98 12.40
CA PHE A 176 27.72 10.30 12.88
C PHE A 176 28.44 10.69 14.17
N GLU A 177 28.84 11.96 14.27
CA GLU A 177 29.55 12.48 15.44
C GLU A 177 28.64 12.63 16.65
N GLU A 178 27.37 12.91 16.40
CA GLU A 178 26.34 13.15 17.41
C GLU A 178 25.09 12.29 17.10
N PRO A 179 24.20 12.02 18.07
CA PRO A 179 22.97 11.28 17.82
C PRO A 179 22.09 11.99 16.79
N ILE A 180 21.74 11.29 15.72
CA ILE A 180 20.91 11.80 14.62
C ILE A 180 19.55 11.12 14.66
N PRO A 181 18.43 11.84 14.45
CA PRO A 181 17.13 11.20 14.23
C PRO A 181 17.22 10.15 13.11
N ALA A 182 16.83 8.89 13.39
CA ALA A 182 16.94 7.82 12.40
C ALA A 182 16.18 8.13 11.11
N SER A 183 15.08 8.89 11.20
CA SER A 183 14.34 9.41 10.06
C SER A 183 15.15 10.31 9.14
N LEU A 184 15.94 11.22 9.69
CA LEU A 184 16.80 12.12 8.92
C LEU A 184 17.91 11.33 8.23
N ALA A 185 18.62 10.49 8.98
CA ALA A 185 19.71 9.66 8.45
C ALA A 185 19.23 8.81 7.26
N ARG A 186 18.12 8.08 7.42
CA ARG A 186 17.56 7.26 6.34
C ARG A 186 17.09 8.11 5.16
N SER A 187 16.47 9.27 5.39
CA SER A 187 15.98 10.10 4.28
C SER A 187 17.12 10.62 3.41
N VAL A 188 18.24 11.00 4.03
CA VAL A 188 19.47 11.33 3.31
C VAL A 188 20.02 10.12 2.57
N GLY A 189 20.14 8.96 3.24
CA GLY A 189 20.61 7.73 2.59
C GLY A 189 19.78 7.34 1.38
N ILE A 190 18.46 7.46 1.45
CA ILE A 190 17.56 7.21 0.32
C ILE A 190 17.80 8.20 -0.82
N GLY A 191 17.93 9.50 -0.51
CA GLY A 191 18.20 10.51 -1.53
C GLY A 191 19.53 10.27 -2.25
N LEU A 192 20.56 9.87 -1.49
CA LEU A 192 21.88 9.49 -2.04
C LEU A 192 21.77 8.24 -2.91
N LEU A 193 21.01 7.24 -2.48
CA LEU A 193 20.81 6.00 -3.24
C LEU A 193 20.09 6.27 -4.57
N ALA A 194 19.02 7.06 -4.52
CA ALA A 194 18.27 7.45 -5.71
C ALA A 194 19.14 8.22 -6.72
N LYS A 195 20.07 9.05 -6.23
CA LYS A 195 21.01 9.80 -7.07
C LYS A 195 22.17 8.95 -7.59
N ALA A 196 22.69 8.03 -6.78
CA ALA A 196 23.83 7.18 -7.11
C ALA A 196 23.53 6.22 -8.26
N SER A 197 22.36 5.57 -8.23
CA SER A 197 21.94 4.65 -9.26
C SER A 197 20.44 4.41 -9.13
N PRO A 198 19.62 5.05 -9.99
CA PRO A 198 18.19 4.77 -10.04
C PRO A 198 17.92 3.27 -10.29
N ASP A 199 18.81 2.59 -11.00
CA ASP A 199 18.67 1.18 -11.37
C ASP A 199 18.99 0.25 -10.20
N SER A 200 20.05 0.54 -9.43
CA SER A 200 20.46 -0.27 -8.27
C SER A 200 19.52 -0.10 -7.06
N TYR A 201 18.70 0.95 -7.04
CA TYR A 201 17.59 1.09 -6.10
C TYR A 201 16.56 -0.04 -6.26
N PHE A 202 16.41 -0.59 -7.47
CA PHE A 202 15.39 -1.60 -7.78
C PHE A 202 15.91 -3.05 -7.75
N SER A 203 17.21 -3.28 -7.88
CA SER A 203 17.81 -4.62 -7.91
C SER A 203 18.48 -5.01 -6.59
N SER A 204 19.61 -4.38 -6.26
CA SER A 204 20.54 -4.88 -5.23
C SER A 204 20.29 -4.33 -3.83
N PHE A 205 19.61 -3.20 -3.69
CA PHE A 205 19.36 -2.59 -2.37
C PHE A 205 18.32 -3.39 -1.58
N ASP A 206 18.71 -3.94 -0.42
CA ASP A 206 17.77 -4.62 0.49
C ASP A 206 17.14 -3.61 1.46
N ARG A 207 17.95 -2.99 2.34
CA ARG A 207 17.46 -2.07 3.38
C ARG A 207 18.52 -1.18 4.00
N PHE A 208 18.07 -0.20 4.78
CA PHE A 208 18.90 0.55 5.71
C PHE A 208 18.86 -0.02 7.13
N PHE A 209 19.94 0.17 7.88
CA PHE A 209 20.06 -0.06 9.32
C PHE A 209 20.48 1.24 10.02
N PRO A 210 19.65 1.81 10.90
CA PRO A 210 18.33 1.34 11.32
C PRO A 210 17.29 1.37 10.18
N SER A 211 16.33 0.42 10.21
CA SER A 211 15.27 0.30 9.19
C SER A 211 13.99 1.01 9.61
N GLN A 212 13.85 1.34 10.90
CA GLN A 212 12.70 2.05 11.45
C GLN A 212 13.09 3.47 11.85
N ASP A 213 12.13 4.39 11.80
CA ASP A 213 12.34 5.77 12.27
C ASP A 213 12.19 5.91 13.78
N THR A 214 11.39 5.03 14.39
CA THR A 214 11.08 5.06 15.82
C THR A 214 10.88 3.65 16.37
N LEU A 215 11.18 3.45 17.66
CA LEU A 215 10.88 2.22 18.37
C LEU A 215 9.42 2.17 18.83
N PRO A 216 8.80 0.98 18.89
CA PRO A 216 7.43 0.85 19.40
C PRO A 216 7.28 1.47 20.78
N ALA A 217 6.28 2.35 20.94
CA ALA A 217 6.02 3.16 22.14
C ALA A 217 5.86 2.34 23.45
N LYS A 218 5.68 1.02 23.33
CA LYS A 218 5.63 0.10 24.47
C LYS A 218 7.02 -0.39 24.96
N GLY A 219 8.14 0.15 24.46
CA GLY A 219 9.50 -0.12 24.98
C GLY A 219 10.01 -1.57 24.84
N ARG A 220 9.30 -2.44 24.12
CA ARG A 220 9.58 -3.89 24.04
C ARG A 220 10.28 -4.34 22.75
N GLY A 221 10.46 -3.43 21.79
CA GLY A 221 11.18 -3.71 20.55
C GLY A 221 12.61 -3.20 20.63
N PHE A 222 13.56 -3.97 20.11
CA PHE A 222 14.97 -3.58 20.03
C PHE A 222 15.31 -2.85 18.71
N GLY A 223 14.36 -2.76 17.78
CA GLY A 223 14.62 -2.37 16.40
C GLY A 223 15.12 -3.56 15.56
N ASN A 224 15.50 -3.31 14.30
CA ASN A 224 16.21 -4.31 13.50
C ASN A 224 17.68 -4.42 13.94
N LEU A 225 18.24 -5.63 13.87
CA LEU A 225 19.65 -5.88 14.16
C LEU A 225 20.46 -5.93 12.87
N ILE A 226 21.73 -5.52 12.95
CA ILE A 226 22.75 -5.73 11.91
C ILE A 226 23.92 -6.52 12.51
N ALA A 227 24.47 -7.49 11.78
CA ALA A 227 25.67 -8.21 12.22
C ALA A 227 26.88 -7.27 12.19
N LEU A 228 27.70 -7.27 13.24
CA LEU A 228 28.88 -6.39 13.31
C LEU A 228 30.01 -6.89 12.39
N PRO A 229 30.81 -5.97 11.79
CA PRO A 229 31.95 -6.32 10.95
C PRO A 229 33.13 -6.82 11.77
N LEU A 230 34.14 -7.36 11.10
CA LEU A 230 35.42 -7.82 11.65
C LEU A 230 35.30 -9.01 12.62
N ALA A 231 34.24 -9.81 12.52
CA ALA A 231 34.07 -11.03 13.30
C ALA A 231 35.24 -12.00 13.03
N GLY A 232 35.96 -12.42 14.07
CA GLY A 232 37.29 -13.03 13.92
C GLY A 232 37.38 -14.22 12.95
N HIS A 233 36.46 -15.19 13.05
CA HIS A 233 36.41 -16.32 12.12
C HIS A 233 36.08 -15.89 10.68
N HIS A 234 35.10 -14.98 10.49
CA HIS A 234 34.70 -14.49 9.17
C HIS A 234 35.78 -13.64 8.51
N ARG A 235 36.44 -12.78 9.29
CA ARG A 235 37.59 -11.98 8.89
C ARG A 235 38.74 -12.85 8.40
N SER A 236 38.99 -13.99 9.05
CA SER A 236 40.02 -14.95 8.63
C SER A 236 39.69 -15.61 7.28
N ALA A 237 38.39 -15.67 6.92
CA ALA A 237 37.91 -16.13 5.62
C ALA A 237 37.75 -15.01 4.58
N GLY A 238 38.22 -13.78 4.86
CA GLY A 238 38.11 -12.64 3.95
C GLY A 238 36.70 -12.03 3.83
N THR A 239 35.80 -12.35 4.77
CA THR A 239 34.44 -11.79 4.85
C THR A 239 34.30 -10.91 6.09
N THR A 240 33.29 -10.04 6.15
CA THR A 240 33.14 -9.03 7.22
C THR A 240 34.32 -8.06 7.32
N VAL A 241 35.02 -7.82 6.21
CA VAL A 241 36.18 -6.91 6.14
C VAL A 241 35.85 -5.69 5.31
N PHE A 242 36.43 -4.57 5.68
CA PHE A 242 36.40 -3.35 4.90
C PHE A 242 37.27 -3.48 3.65
N VAL A 243 36.74 -2.97 2.54
CA VAL A 243 37.32 -3.07 1.20
C VAL A 243 37.42 -1.71 0.51
N ASP A 244 38.28 -1.62 -0.50
CA ASP A 244 38.36 -0.48 -1.40
C ASP A 244 37.31 -0.55 -2.53
N GLY A 245 37.34 0.43 -3.46
CA GLY A 245 36.43 0.48 -4.62
C GLY A 245 36.64 -0.63 -5.65
N ALA A 246 37.71 -1.42 -5.53
CA ALA A 246 37.95 -2.63 -6.30
C ALA A 246 37.56 -3.91 -5.54
N PHE A 247 36.92 -3.77 -4.37
CA PHE A 247 36.54 -4.86 -3.47
C PHE A 247 37.73 -5.66 -2.94
N GLN A 248 38.91 -5.03 -2.85
CA GLN A 248 40.09 -5.61 -2.20
C GLN A 248 40.12 -5.22 -0.73
N ALA A 249 40.44 -6.17 0.15
CA ALA A 249 40.49 -5.92 1.59
C ALA A 249 41.52 -4.83 1.93
N LEU A 250 41.10 -3.85 2.72
CA LEU A 250 41.99 -2.79 3.18
C LEU A 250 43.12 -3.37 4.05
N PRO A 251 44.39 -2.94 3.86
CA PRO A 251 45.54 -3.51 4.55
C PRO A 251 45.42 -3.49 6.08
N ASP A 252 44.99 -2.36 6.64
CA ASP A 252 44.67 -2.23 8.06
C ASP A 252 43.23 -1.76 8.27
N GLN A 253 42.44 -2.65 8.87
CA GLN A 253 41.02 -2.47 9.11
C GLN A 253 40.71 -1.43 10.20
N PHE A 254 41.57 -1.33 11.22
CA PHE A 254 41.39 -0.35 12.30
C PHE A 254 41.96 1.02 11.93
N GLU A 255 42.95 1.08 11.04
CA GLU A 255 43.40 2.33 10.43
C GLU A 255 42.31 2.93 9.53
N ALA A 256 41.71 2.10 8.67
CA ALA A 256 40.58 2.51 7.85
C ALA A 256 39.43 3.05 8.69
N LEU A 257 39.05 2.33 9.77
CA LEU A 257 38.00 2.77 10.68
C LEU A 257 38.37 4.09 11.39
N ALA A 258 39.60 4.20 11.91
CA ALA A 258 40.06 5.41 12.59
C ALA A 258 40.14 6.63 11.67
N GLY A 259 40.45 6.43 10.39
CA GLY A 259 40.55 7.48 9.38
C GLY A 259 39.20 7.90 8.78
N THR A 260 38.12 7.17 9.05
CA THR A 260 36.79 7.46 8.50
C THR A 260 36.17 8.68 9.19
N LYS A 261 35.91 9.76 8.46
CA LYS A 261 35.31 10.96 9.05
C LYS A 261 33.86 10.72 9.50
N LYS A 262 33.54 11.06 10.75
CA LYS A 262 32.15 11.13 11.23
C LYS A 262 31.47 12.41 10.74
N THR A 263 30.21 12.28 10.31
CA THR A 263 29.41 13.40 9.80
C THR A 263 28.63 14.08 10.92
N THR A 264 28.57 15.41 10.89
CA THR A 264 27.82 16.22 11.87
C THR A 264 26.32 16.34 11.50
N LEU A 265 25.47 16.69 12.47
CA LEU A 265 24.04 16.92 12.20
C LEU A 265 23.82 18.06 11.19
N SER A 266 24.66 19.11 11.27
CA SER A 266 24.58 20.28 10.39
C SER A 266 24.92 19.94 8.94
N GLU A 267 25.99 19.17 8.71
CA GLU A 267 26.34 18.67 7.36
C GLU A 267 25.22 17.81 6.79
N LEU A 268 24.65 16.92 7.61
CA LEU A 268 23.58 16.03 7.18
C LEU A 268 22.28 16.78 6.83
N LYS A 269 21.90 17.81 7.61
CA LYS A 269 20.75 18.69 7.31
C LYS A 269 20.95 19.47 6.01
N ARG A 270 22.17 19.92 5.71
CA ARG A 270 22.49 20.58 4.44
C ARG A 270 22.25 19.63 3.26
N ILE A 271 22.80 18.41 3.34
CA ILE A 271 22.61 17.39 2.30
C ILE A 271 21.11 17.06 2.13
N TYR A 272 20.37 16.92 3.23
CA TYR A 272 18.92 16.70 3.18
C TYR A 272 18.19 17.82 2.43
N ALA A 273 18.53 19.09 2.69
CA ALA A 273 17.91 20.24 2.05
C ALA A 273 18.23 20.33 0.54
N GLU A 274 19.41 19.88 0.13
CA GLU A 274 19.82 19.82 -1.28
C GLU A 274 19.16 18.66 -2.03
N LEU A 275 19.02 17.49 -1.40
CA LEU A 275 18.42 16.30 -2.01
C LEU A 275 16.89 16.37 -2.09
N GLN A 276 16.23 17.10 -1.18
CA GLN A 276 14.77 17.20 -1.04
C GLN A 276 14.04 15.86 -1.26
N PRO A 277 14.39 14.80 -0.49
CA PRO A 277 13.80 13.48 -0.70
C PRO A 277 12.29 13.51 -0.42
N ASP A 278 11.48 12.94 -1.33
CA ASP A 278 10.01 12.87 -1.18
C ASP A 278 9.64 12.00 0.04
N PRO A 279 8.99 12.60 1.07
CA PRO A 279 8.64 11.89 2.30
C PRO A 279 7.55 10.83 2.12
N GLU A 280 6.73 10.87 1.06
CA GLU A 280 5.57 9.98 0.90
C GLU A 280 5.82 8.75 0.04
N THR A 281 6.69 8.83 -0.97
CA THR A 281 6.87 7.70 -1.91
C THR A 281 8.25 7.08 -1.89
N SER A 282 9.30 7.87 -1.62
CA SER A 282 10.68 7.38 -1.52
C SER A 282 11.11 6.47 -2.66
N LEU A 283 10.46 6.58 -3.81
CA LEU A 283 10.90 6.05 -5.09
C LEU A 283 11.97 7.02 -5.62
N PRO A 284 12.93 6.59 -6.44
CA PRO A 284 13.64 7.52 -7.31
C PRO A 284 12.60 8.38 -8.04
N GLN A 285 12.86 9.66 -8.25
CA GLN A 285 11.92 10.45 -9.04
C GLN A 285 11.92 9.88 -10.46
N SER A 286 10.73 9.51 -10.95
CA SER A 286 10.60 9.11 -12.35
C SER A 286 11.10 10.27 -13.20
N PRO A 287 11.91 10.01 -14.25
CA PRO A 287 12.36 11.03 -15.18
C PRO A 287 11.17 11.86 -15.66
N THR A 288 11.33 13.16 -15.62
CA THR A 288 10.33 14.12 -16.08
C THR A 288 10.17 14.00 -17.58
N ARG A 289 8.98 14.42 -18.06
CA ARG A 289 8.71 14.45 -19.50
C ARG A 289 9.68 15.37 -20.25
N GLU A 290 10.17 16.42 -19.61
CA GLU A 290 11.15 17.35 -20.18
C GLU A 290 12.54 16.71 -20.32
N GLU A 291 13.00 16.00 -19.28
CA GLU A 291 14.25 15.24 -19.34
C GLU A 291 14.22 14.21 -20.48
N LEU A 292 13.12 13.45 -20.62
CA LEU A 292 12.96 12.51 -21.73
C LEU A 292 13.03 13.21 -23.10
N LYS A 293 12.33 14.34 -23.28
CA LYS A 293 12.38 15.10 -24.54
C LYS A 293 13.77 15.61 -24.88
N ASN A 294 14.56 15.97 -23.86
CA ASN A 294 15.90 16.53 -24.04
C ASN A 294 16.92 15.51 -24.53
N LEU A 295 16.67 14.21 -24.33
CA LEU A 295 17.54 13.14 -24.82
C LEU A 295 17.67 13.15 -26.35
N ARG A 296 16.57 13.47 -27.07
CA ARG A 296 16.51 13.45 -28.54
C ARG A 296 17.12 12.17 -29.13
N ALA A 297 16.81 11.03 -28.51
CA ALA A 297 17.39 9.76 -28.89
C ALA A 297 17.08 9.45 -30.36
N SER A 298 18.02 8.79 -31.03
CA SER A 298 17.83 8.29 -32.39
C SER A 298 18.09 6.78 -32.38
N GLY A 299 17.09 6.01 -32.78
CA GLY A 299 17.15 4.55 -32.67
C GLY A 299 15.80 3.90 -32.87
N LYS A 300 15.84 2.59 -33.12
CA LYS A 300 14.64 1.78 -33.31
C LYS A 300 14.49 0.79 -32.17
N VAL A 301 13.35 0.84 -31.49
CA VAL A 301 13.04 -0.04 -30.36
C VAL A 301 11.94 -1.03 -30.76
N HIS A 302 12.15 -2.30 -30.46
CA HIS A 302 11.17 -3.36 -30.71
C HIS A 302 10.35 -3.61 -29.44
N VAL A 303 9.03 -3.43 -29.54
CA VAL A 303 8.08 -3.71 -28.47
C VAL A 303 7.15 -4.82 -28.91
N SER A 304 7.08 -5.90 -28.13
CA SER A 304 6.10 -6.96 -28.34
C SER A 304 5.17 -7.10 -27.14
N HIS A 305 3.95 -7.60 -27.34
CA HIS A 305 3.00 -7.75 -26.24
C HIS A 305 2.10 -8.97 -26.39
N ASP A 306 1.86 -9.64 -25.27
CA ASP A 306 0.92 -10.74 -25.02
C ASP A 306 0.16 -10.50 -23.70
N SER A 307 0.33 -11.36 -22.70
CA SER A 307 -0.09 -11.10 -21.32
C SER A 307 0.76 -10.01 -20.65
N HIS A 308 1.96 -9.75 -21.19
CA HIS A 308 2.90 -8.72 -20.76
C HIS A 308 3.35 -7.84 -21.94
N VAL A 309 4.08 -6.77 -21.63
CA VAL A 309 4.77 -5.91 -22.61
C VAL A 309 6.26 -6.21 -22.50
N HIS A 310 6.89 -6.55 -23.62
CA HIS A 310 8.32 -6.82 -23.73
C HIS A 310 8.97 -5.73 -24.55
N VAL A 311 9.97 -5.07 -23.97
CA VAL A 311 10.75 -3.99 -24.58
C VAL A 311 12.18 -4.46 -24.76
N ASP A 312 12.67 -4.48 -25.98
CA ASP A 312 14.09 -4.69 -26.28
C ASP A 312 14.87 -3.42 -25.90
N LEU A 313 15.68 -3.51 -24.84
CA LEU A 313 16.47 -2.41 -24.31
C LEU A 313 17.79 -2.20 -25.07
N SER A 314 18.09 -3.02 -26.07
CA SER A 314 19.31 -2.88 -26.88
C SER A 314 19.34 -1.50 -27.54
N GLY A 315 20.30 -0.66 -27.13
CA GLY A 315 20.41 0.72 -27.63
C GLY A 315 19.42 1.72 -27.00
N VAL A 316 18.73 1.35 -25.91
CA VAL A 316 17.95 2.28 -25.08
C VAL A 316 18.84 2.87 -23.99
N ASP A 317 18.82 4.19 -23.84
CA ASP A 317 19.58 4.95 -22.84
C ASP A 317 19.10 4.70 -21.39
N ALA A 318 19.97 5.01 -20.42
CA ALA A 318 19.71 4.77 -19.00
C ALA A 318 18.48 5.52 -18.47
N THR A 319 18.29 6.78 -18.85
CA THR A 319 17.15 7.60 -18.39
C THR A 319 15.82 7.01 -18.87
N THR A 320 15.75 6.60 -20.14
CA THR A 320 14.56 5.93 -20.69
C THR A 320 14.34 4.56 -20.02
N ARG A 321 15.39 3.78 -19.76
CA ARG A 321 15.29 2.50 -19.02
C ARG A 321 14.71 2.71 -17.62
N THR A 322 15.21 3.69 -16.87
CA THR A 322 14.69 4.04 -15.53
C THR A 322 13.22 4.43 -15.60
N ALA A 323 12.82 5.27 -16.56
CA ALA A 323 11.41 5.65 -16.73
C ALA A 323 10.50 4.44 -17.01
N LEU A 324 10.96 3.47 -17.81
CA LEU A 324 10.21 2.25 -18.08
C LEU A 324 10.09 1.35 -16.84
N ARG A 325 11.17 1.19 -16.05
CA ARG A 325 11.13 0.40 -14.80
C ARG A 325 10.18 1.00 -13.76
N HIS A 326 10.07 2.33 -13.71
CA HIS A 326 9.12 3.02 -12.86
C HIS A 326 7.66 2.60 -13.08
N LEU A 327 7.28 2.22 -14.30
CA LEU A 327 5.92 1.74 -14.60
C LEU A 327 5.58 0.45 -13.84
N GLY A 328 6.58 -0.37 -13.53
CA GLY A 328 6.42 -1.62 -12.79
C GLY A 328 6.72 -1.52 -11.29
N ALA A 329 7.03 -0.34 -10.75
CA ALA A 329 7.38 -0.16 -9.34
C ALA A 329 6.23 0.49 -8.55
N LEU A 330 5.76 -0.19 -7.50
CA LEU A 330 4.69 0.31 -6.64
C LEU A 330 5.14 0.38 -5.18
N ALA A 331 4.78 1.46 -4.49
CA ALA A 331 4.91 1.54 -3.03
C ALA A 331 4.09 0.41 -2.37
N ASN A 332 4.66 -0.29 -1.39
CA ASN A 332 3.98 -1.33 -0.63
C ASN A 332 3.30 -0.74 0.62
N PRO A 333 1.97 -0.55 0.66
CA PRO A 333 1.29 0.07 1.79
C PRO A 333 1.51 -0.69 3.11
N GLN A 334 1.70 -2.01 3.05
CA GLN A 334 1.97 -2.83 4.24
C GLN A 334 3.31 -2.46 4.90
N PHE A 335 4.32 -2.09 4.12
CA PHE A 335 5.60 -1.61 4.66
C PHE A 335 5.38 -0.34 5.49
N TYR A 336 4.70 0.66 4.91
CA TYR A 336 4.43 1.93 5.58
C TYR A 336 3.47 1.79 6.77
N ILE A 337 2.48 0.91 6.69
CA ILE A 337 1.60 0.59 7.83
C ILE A 337 2.42 -0.02 8.97
N LYS A 338 3.28 -1.02 8.69
CA LYS A 338 4.15 -1.62 9.70
C LYS A 338 5.11 -0.60 10.30
N GLN A 339 5.68 0.26 9.47
CA GLN A 339 6.56 1.34 9.88
C GLN A 339 5.84 2.35 10.79
N ALA A 340 4.66 2.84 10.39
CA ALA A 340 3.85 3.77 11.18
C ALA A 340 3.37 3.16 12.51
N GLN A 341 3.07 1.85 12.51
CA GLN A 341 2.73 1.10 13.72
C GLN A 341 3.96 0.70 14.56
N ARG A 342 5.16 1.07 14.12
CA ARG A 342 6.44 0.75 14.78
C ARG A 342 6.70 -0.75 14.93
N PHE A 343 6.20 -1.55 13.98
CA PHE A 343 6.47 -2.98 13.86
C PHE A 343 7.66 -3.25 12.94
N SER A 344 8.25 -4.45 13.06
CA SER A 344 9.32 -4.89 12.17
C SER A 344 8.87 -4.95 10.70
N THR A 345 9.66 -4.33 9.83
CA THR A 345 9.51 -4.36 8.37
C THR A 345 10.23 -5.56 7.73
N PHE A 346 10.88 -6.41 8.51
CA PHE A 346 11.59 -7.59 8.02
C PHE A 346 10.67 -8.47 7.15
N GLY A 347 11.14 -8.81 5.94
CA GLY A 347 10.39 -9.62 4.97
C GLY A 347 9.18 -8.91 4.34
N THR A 348 9.05 -7.59 4.53
CA THR A 348 8.04 -6.78 3.84
C THR A 348 8.78 -5.79 2.95
N PRO A 349 8.88 -6.03 1.63
CA PRO A 349 9.64 -5.13 0.77
C PRO A 349 8.94 -3.77 0.73
N ARG A 350 9.72 -2.70 0.66
CA ARG A 350 9.19 -1.33 0.54
C ARG A 350 8.46 -1.11 -0.77
N LEU A 351 8.94 -1.75 -1.83
CA LEU A 351 8.35 -1.74 -3.15
C LEU A 351 7.78 -3.10 -3.53
N ILE A 352 6.73 -3.09 -4.32
CA ILE A 352 6.27 -4.23 -5.10
C ILE A 352 6.78 -4.00 -6.51
N VAL A 353 7.78 -4.79 -6.91
CA VAL A 353 8.35 -4.80 -8.26
C VAL A 353 7.55 -5.75 -9.13
N ARG A 354 7.07 -5.26 -10.28
CA ARG A 354 6.26 -5.97 -11.27
C ARG A 354 6.84 -5.88 -12.68
N PHE A 355 8.17 -5.88 -12.74
CA PHE A 355 8.91 -6.05 -13.97
C PHE A 355 9.99 -7.11 -13.79
N ASP A 356 10.41 -7.70 -14.89
CA ASP A 356 11.56 -8.61 -14.98
C ASP A 356 12.45 -8.12 -16.13
N GLU A 357 13.77 -8.15 -15.95
CA GLU A 357 14.72 -7.78 -16.99
C GLU A 357 15.72 -8.91 -17.18
N LYS A 358 15.69 -9.54 -18.36
CA LYS A 358 16.58 -10.64 -18.74
C LYS A 358 17.00 -10.47 -20.18
N ASP A 359 18.28 -10.72 -20.47
CA ASP A 359 18.83 -10.67 -21.83
C ASP A 359 18.50 -9.35 -22.57
N GLN A 360 18.62 -8.21 -21.88
CA GLN A 360 18.23 -6.87 -22.38
C GLN A 360 16.75 -6.72 -22.75
N VAL A 361 15.86 -7.59 -22.26
CA VAL A 361 14.42 -7.47 -22.46
C VAL A 361 13.75 -7.12 -21.14
N LEU A 362 13.14 -5.94 -21.08
CA LEU A 362 12.28 -5.53 -19.98
C LEU A 362 10.86 -6.04 -20.20
N THR A 363 10.33 -6.78 -19.24
CA THR A 363 8.98 -7.33 -19.24
C THR A 363 8.14 -6.62 -18.18
N LEU A 364 7.04 -5.99 -18.60
CA LEU A 364 6.11 -5.23 -17.76
C LEU A 364 4.68 -5.79 -17.88
N ASP A 365 3.82 -5.53 -16.89
CA ASP A 365 2.40 -5.91 -16.99
C ASP A 365 1.73 -5.25 -18.22
N ARG A 366 0.75 -5.92 -18.85
CA ARG A 366 0.07 -5.44 -20.09
C ARG A 366 -0.46 -4.01 -20.03
N GLY A 367 -0.88 -3.56 -18.84
CA GLY A 367 -1.51 -2.26 -18.66
C GLY A 367 -0.57 -1.10 -18.91
N THR A 368 0.74 -1.34 -18.85
CA THR A 368 1.80 -0.35 -19.09
C THR A 368 2.01 -0.02 -20.57
N LEU A 369 1.36 -0.74 -21.50
CA LEU A 369 1.68 -0.65 -22.93
C LEU A 369 1.59 0.77 -23.48
N ASP A 370 0.58 1.54 -23.11
CA ASP A 370 0.41 2.90 -23.63
C ASP A 370 1.51 3.82 -23.09
N ASP A 371 1.84 3.70 -21.81
CA ASP A 371 2.88 4.50 -21.15
C ASP A 371 4.27 4.13 -21.69
N VAL A 372 4.55 2.84 -21.91
CA VAL A 372 5.79 2.37 -22.57
C VAL A 372 5.95 3.03 -23.94
N LEU A 373 4.87 3.04 -24.74
CA LEU A 373 4.89 3.66 -26.06
C LEU A 373 5.04 5.18 -26.00
N ASP A 374 4.44 5.85 -25.01
CA ASP A 374 4.57 7.30 -24.82
C ASP A 374 5.98 7.69 -24.36
N ILE A 375 6.56 6.96 -23.41
CA ILE A 375 7.93 7.18 -22.91
C ILE A 375 8.94 7.05 -24.05
N LEU A 376 8.91 5.93 -24.79
CA LEU A 376 9.85 5.69 -25.89
C LEU A 376 9.74 6.75 -26.99
N LYS A 377 8.52 7.13 -27.37
CA LYS A 377 8.29 8.17 -28.38
C LYS A 377 8.71 9.55 -27.88
N THR A 378 8.42 9.88 -26.63
CA THR A 378 8.79 11.16 -26.01
C THR A 378 10.31 11.30 -25.95
N ALA A 379 11.04 10.21 -25.71
CA ALA A 379 12.50 10.18 -25.74
C ALA A 379 13.11 10.30 -27.15
N GLY A 380 12.34 10.09 -28.22
CA GLY A 380 12.76 10.22 -29.62
C GLY A 380 12.89 8.91 -30.40
N TYR A 381 12.66 7.76 -29.76
CA TYR A 381 12.80 6.46 -30.43
C TYR A 381 11.68 6.18 -31.45
N THR A 382 12.06 5.52 -32.55
CA THR A 382 11.09 4.93 -33.48
C THR A 382 10.68 3.54 -32.97
N VAL A 383 9.41 3.37 -32.62
CA VAL A 383 8.92 2.11 -32.02
C VAL A 383 8.26 1.21 -33.06
N THR A 384 8.70 -0.04 -33.12
CA THR A 384 7.97 -1.10 -33.85
C THR A 384 7.22 -2.00 -32.89
N ARG A 385 5.93 -2.22 -33.17
CA ARG A 385 5.04 -2.98 -32.30
C ARG A 385 4.62 -4.30 -32.93
N ARG A 386 4.73 -5.40 -32.18
CA ARG A 386 4.19 -6.71 -32.56
C ARG A 386 3.22 -7.23 -31.50
N SER A 387 2.04 -7.70 -31.90
CA SER A 387 1.12 -8.41 -31.01
C SER A 387 1.35 -9.91 -31.11
N ARG A 388 1.39 -10.60 -29.97
CA ARG A 388 1.48 -12.06 -29.85
C ARG A 388 0.20 -12.67 -29.25
N THR A 389 -0.87 -11.88 -29.18
CA THR A 389 -2.19 -12.35 -28.74
C THR A 389 -2.83 -13.23 -29.82
N THR A 390 -3.40 -14.36 -29.42
CA THR A 390 -4.03 -15.32 -30.34
C THR A 390 -5.30 -14.70 -30.94
N LYS A 391 -5.55 -14.98 -32.23
CA LYS A 391 -6.86 -14.65 -32.83
C LYS A 391 -7.90 -15.62 -32.27
N SER A 392 -9.00 -15.07 -31.76
CA SER A 392 -10.11 -15.84 -31.19
C SER A 392 -11.10 -16.22 -32.27
N GLN A 393 -11.83 -17.32 -32.04
CA GLN A 393 -12.98 -17.68 -32.84
C GLN A 393 -14.07 -16.61 -32.73
N VAL A 394 -14.91 -16.50 -33.75
CA VAL A 394 -16.08 -15.64 -33.73
C VAL A 394 -17.24 -16.43 -33.11
N ILE A 395 -17.97 -15.80 -32.20
CA ILE A 395 -19.22 -16.35 -31.63
C ILE A 395 -20.42 -15.59 -32.14
N ASP A 396 -21.57 -16.25 -32.16
CA ASP A 396 -22.85 -15.58 -32.37
C ASP A 396 -23.34 -14.98 -31.05
N ALA A 397 -23.46 -13.65 -31.02
CA ALA A 397 -23.90 -12.89 -29.86
C ALA A 397 -24.47 -11.54 -30.32
N SER A 398 -25.80 -11.45 -30.44
CA SER A 398 -26.49 -10.21 -30.75
C SER A 398 -26.92 -9.49 -29.48
N PHE A 399 -26.82 -8.15 -29.46
CA PHE A 399 -27.28 -7.35 -28.33
C PHE A 399 -28.77 -7.02 -28.48
N ALA A 400 -29.59 -7.49 -27.54
CA ALA A 400 -31.03 -7.26 -27.50
C ALA A 400 -31.39 -6.17 -26.46
N GLY A 401 -31.20 -4.90 -26.82
CA GLY A 401 -31.57 -3.75 -25.98
C GLY A 401 -31.15 -2.42 -26.57
N GLU A 402 -31.57 -1.32 -25.92
CA GLU A 402 -31.16 0.05 -26.28
C GLU A 402 -30.26 0.64 -25.18
N LEU A 403 -29.12 1.20 -25.59
CA LEU A 403 -28.19 1.86 -24.67
C LEU A 403 -28.61 3.32 -24.48
N ARG A 404 -28.61 3.77 -23.22
CA ARG A 404 -28.73 5.21 -22.90
C ARG A 404 -27.55 5.98 -23.49
N PRO A 405 -27.67 7.30 -23.78
CA PRO A 405 -26.59 8.08 -24.40
C PRO A 405 -25.24 7.99 -23.68
N TYR A 406 -25.24 8.05 -22.34
CA TYR A 406 -24.01 7.90 -21.55
C TYR A 406 -23.41 6.49 -21.64
N GLN A 407 -24.26 5.45 -21.75
CA GLN A 407 -23.83 4.06 -21.92
C GLN A 407 -23.22 3.86 -23.31
N GLN A 408 -23.83 4.44 -24.35
CA GLN A 408 -23.31 4.39 -25.72
C GLN A 408 -21.93 5.06 -25.82
N SER A 409 -21.75 6.22 -25.16
CA SER A 409 -20.45 6.90 -25.07
C SER A 409 -19.41 6.00 -24.41
N ALA A 410 -19.74 5.42 -23.25
CA ALA A 410 -18.85 4.52 -22.52
C ALA A 410 -18.44 3.30 -23.37
N VAL A 411 -19.41 2.59 -23.98
CA VAL A 411 -19.15 1.42 -24.84
C VAL A 411 -18.26 1.80 -26.03
N THR A 412 -18.55 2.93 -26.69
CA THR A 412 -17.76 3.42 -27.83
C THR A 412 -16.31 3.72 -27.45
N GLN A 413 -16.09 4.34 -26.28
CA GLN A 413 -14.72 4.59 -25.80
C GLN A 413 -14.00 3.29 -25.44
N MET A 414 -14.66 2.37 -24.74
CA MET A 414 -14.06 1.08 -24.40
C MET A 414 -13.67 0.27 -25.63
N PHE A 415 -14.48 0.33 -26.70
CA PHE A 415 -14.26 -0.45 -27.92
C PHE A 415 -12.98 -0.08 -28.68
N LYS A 416 -12.51 1.18 -28.58
CA LYS A 416 -11.25 1.64 -29.19
C LYS A 416 -10.01 0.95 -28.64
N HIS A 417 -10.13 0.33 -27.47
CA HIS A 417 -9.01 -0.26 -26.74
C HIS A 417 -9.19 -1.76 -26.55
N LYS A 418 -8.06 -2.48 -26.59
CA LYS A 418 -8.03 -3.91 -26.31
C LYS A 418 -8.11 -4.20 -24.81
N SER A 419 -7.43 -3.39 -24.01
CA SER A 419 -7.40 -3.45 -22.56
C SER A 419 -7.79 -2.11 -21.94
N GLY A 420 -8.45 -2.16 -20.78
CA GLY A 420 -8.80 -0.97 -20.05
C GLY A 420 -9.82 -1.18 -18.94
N MET A 421 -10.00 -0.14 -18.13
CA MET A 421 -10.98 -0.09 -17.06
C MET A 421 -12.13 0.86 -17.40
N LEU A 422 -13.35 0.42 -17.08
CA LEU A 422 -14.57 1.23 -17.08
C LEU A 422 -15.00 1.48 -15.63
N ILE A 423 -14.96 2.74 -15.20
CA ILE A 423 -15.48 3.14 -13.90
C ILE A 423 -16.96 3.49 -14.08
N ALA A 424 -17.84 2.69 -13.48
CA ALA A 424 -19.28 2.83 -13.64
C ALA A 424 -19.96 2.69 -12.27
N PRO A 425 -20.48 3.80 -11.70
CA PRO A 425 -21.23 3.78 -10.44
C PRO A 425 -22.40 2.78 -10.45
N PRO A 426 -22.89 2.35 -9.27
CA PRO A 426 -24.11 1.54 -9.19
C PRO A 426 -25.28 2.23 -9.89
N GLY A 427 -26.18 1.46 -10.51
CA GLY A 427 -27.34 2.00 -11.23
C GLY A 427 -27.10 2.44 -12.68
N THR A 428 -25.84 2.62 -13.11
CA THR A 428 -25.50 3.02 -14.50
C THR A 428 -25.70 1.94 -15.57
N GLY A 429 -26.17 0.75 -15.19
CA GLY A 429 -26.29 -0.39 -16.11
C GLY A 429 -24.95 -0.95 -16.57
N LYS A 430 -23.96 -1.05 -15.66
CA LYS A 430 -22.64 -1.66 -15.91
C LYS A 430 -22.74 -2.98 -16.68
N THR A 431 -23.57 -3.91 -16.22
CA THR A 431 -23.76 -5.22 -16.86
C THR A 431 -24.34 -5.10 -18.28
N VAL A 432 -25.23 -4.14 -18.53
CA VAL A 432 -25.82 -3.88 -19.85
C VAL A 432 -24.74 -3.41 -20.82
N MET A 433 -23.91 -2.44 -20.41
CA MET A 433 -22.75 -1.98 -21.21
C MET A 433 -21.78 -3.13 -21.51
N ALA A 434 -21.54 -4.01 -20.54
CA ALA A 434 -20.69 -5.18 -20.77
C ALA A 434 -21.28 -6.16 -21.78
N CYS A 435 -22.59 -6.42 -21.74
CA CYS A 435 -23.28 -7.25 -22.73
C CYS A 435 -23.15 -6.66 -24.14
N ALA A 436 -23.33 -5.34 -24.29
CA ALA A 436 -23.12 -4.66 -25.57
C ALA A 436 -21.67 -4.79 -26.07
N ILE A 437 -20.67 -4.69 -25.18
CA ILE A 437 -19.25 -4.90 -25.53
C ILE A 437 -19.00 -6.35 -25.97
N ILE A 438 -19.61 -7.34 -25.30
CA ILE A 438 -19.51 -8.75 -25.68
C ILE A 438 -20.05 -8.97 -27.08
N ALA A 439 -21.26 -8.48 -27.36
CA ALA A 439 -21.89 -8.59 -28.67
C ALA A 439 -21.03 -7.94 -29.76
N GLN A 440 -20.54 -6.72 -29.52
CA GLN A 440 -19.75 -5.97 -30.50
C GLN A 440 -18.38 -6.59 -30.79
N ARG A 441 -17.76 -7.25 -29.79
CA ARG A 441 -16.48 -7.96 -29.98
C ARG A 441 -16.66 -9.35 -30.58
N SER A 442 -17.80 -10.00 -30.33
CA SER A 442 -18.19 -11.31 -30.86
C SER A 442 -17.10 -12.39 -30.70
N VAL A 443 -16.43 -12.41 -29.54
CA VAL A 443 -15.43 -13.44 -29.20
C VAL A 443 -15.83 -14.19 -27.93
N PRO A 444 -15.36 -15.44 -27.75
CA PRO A 444 -15.56 -16.18 -26.50
C PRO A 444 -15.15 -15.32 -25.30
N THR A 445 -16.07 -15.16 -24.35
CA THR A 445 -15.90 -14.28 -23.20
C THR A 445 -16.07 -15.01 -21.88
N ALA A 446 -15.12 -14.85 -20.97
CA ALA A 446 -15.31 -15.21 -19.56
C ALA A 446 -15.53 -13.96 -18.71
N VAL A 447 -16.61 -13.97 -17.91
CA VAL A 447 -16.95 -12.91 -16.97
C VAL A 447 -16.61 -13.37 -15.56
N ILE A 448 -15.62 -12.73 -14.95
CA ILE A 448 -15.16 -13.01 -13.60
C ILE A 448 -15.92 -12.11 -12.62
N VAL A 449 -16.61 -12.73 -11.66
CA VAL A 449 -17.44 -12.04 -10.66
C VAL A 449 -17.04 -12.46 -9.24
N PRO A 450 -17.17 -11.58 -8.22
CA PRO A 450 -16.64 -11.88 -6.89
C PRO A 450 -17.53 -12.84 -6.08
N SER A 451 -18.84 -12.92 -6.36
CA SER A 451 -19.80 -13.71 -5.58
C SER A 451 -20.76 -14.55 -6.45
N ARG A 452 -21.46 -15.51 -5.83
CA ARG A 452 -22.45 -16.35 -6.51
C ARG A 452 -23.73 -15.57 -6.83
N GLU A 453 -24.05 -14.59 -5.99
CA GLU A 453 -25.17 -13.68 -6.15
C GLU A 453 -25.00 -12.87 -7.44
N LEU A 454 -23.83 -12.25 -7.63
CA LEU A 454 -23.50 -11.53 -8.87
C LEU A 454 -23.45 -12.47 -10.08
N ALA A 455 -22.97 -13.71 -9.91
CA ALA A 455 -23.02 -14.69 -11.00
C ALA A 455 -24.47 -14.98 -11.45
N THR A 456 -25.42 -14.99 -10.52
CA THR A 456 -26.84 -15.22 -10.84
C THR A 456 -27.43 -14.02 -11.60
N GLN A 457 -27.11 -12.79 -11.16
CA GLN A 457 -27.53 -11.55 -11.85
C GLN A 457 -26.95 -11.44 -13.25
N TRP A 458 -25.65 -11.73 -13.40
CA TRP A 458 -25.01 -11.79 -14.72
C TRP A 458 -25.68 -12.81 -15.63
N ARG A 459 -26.06 -13.98 -15.11
CA ARG A 459 -26.77 -14.98 -15.92
C ARG A 459 -28.13 -14.49 -16.40
N GLN A 460 -28.86 -13.75 -15.58
CA GLN A 460 -30.14 -13.16 -15.97
C GLN A 460 -29.93 -12.07 -17.03
N ALA A 461 -28.96 -11.18 -16.82
CA ALA A 461 -28.63 -10.13 -17.78
C ALA A 461 -28.16 -10.69 -19.13
N LEU A 462 -27.29 -11.71 -19.14
CA LEU A 462 -26.87 -12.36 -20.38
C LEU A 462 -28.05 -13.00 -21.12
N LYS A 463 -28.97 -13.66 -20.42
CA LYS A 463 -30.18 -14.21 -21.07
C LYS A 463 -31.09 -13.14 -21.66
N GLN A 464 -31.17 -11.99 -21.01
CA GLN A 464 -32.01 -10.88 -21.45
C GLN A 464 -31.39 -10.14 -22.63
N PHE A 465 -30.11 -9.78 -22.52
CA PHE A 465 -29.44 -8.89 -23.46
C PHE A 465 -28.61 -9.61 -24.54
N LEU A 466 -28.32 -10.91 -24.37
CA LEU A 466 -27.63 -11.77 -25.34
C LEU A 466 -28.37 -13.11 -25.49
N PRO A 467 -29.63 -13.11 -25.97
CA PRO A 467 -30.49 -14.30 -25.99
C PRO A 467 -29.92 -15.46 -26.84
N ASP A 468 -29.13 -15.14 -27.87
CA ASP A 468 -28.57 -16.12 -28.81
C ASP A 468 -27.29 -16.79 -28.27
N ALA A 469 -26.65 -16.20 -27.25
CA ALA A 469 -25.39 -16.69 -26.71
C ALA A 469 -25.61 -17.85 -25.73
N GLN A 470 -24.85 -18.93 -25.89
CA GLN A 470 -24.83 -20.00 -24.88
C GLN A 470 -24.10 -19.51 -23.63
N VAL A 471 -24.74 -19.71 -22.47
CA VAL A 471 -24.21 -19.27 -21.17
C VAL A 471 -23.87 -20.45 -20.27
N GLY A 472 -22.59 -20.63 -19.96
CA GLY A 472 -22.11 -21.59 -18.97
C GLY A 472 -21.65 -20.92 -17.67
N GLN A 473 -21.26 -21.73 -16.70
CA GLN A 473 -20.91 -21.27 -15.36
C GLN A 473 -19.83 -22.17 -14.73
N TYR A 474 -18.81 -21.52 -14.14
CA TYR A 474 -17.75 -22.14 -13.36
C TYR A 474 -17.72 -21.54 -11.94
N SER A 475 -18.41 -22.21 -11.03
CA SER A 475 -18.63 -21.76 -9.66
C SER A 475 -18.88 -22.92 -8.70
N GLY A 476 -17.99 -23.10 -7.72
CA GLY A 476 -18.17 -24.13 -6.68
C GLY A 476 -18.38 -25.53 -7.26
N ALA A 477 -19.56 -26.11 -7.03
CA ALA A 477 -19.94 -27.42 -7.56
C ALA A 477 -20.41 -27.40 -9.02
N LYS A 478 -20.86 -26.25 -9.55
CA LYS A 478 -21.30 -26.12 -10.95
C LYS A 478 -20.09 -25.73 -11.81
N LYS A 479 -19.55 -26.70 -12.56
CA LYS A 479 -18.39 -26.52 -13.43
C LYS A 479 -18.73 -26.93 -14.86
N LYS A 480 -19.70 -26.25 -15.47
CA LYS A 480 -20.14 -26.52 -16.84
C LYS A 480 -19.96 -25.27 -17.69
N LEU A 481 -18.87 -25.25 -18.45
CA LEU A 481 -18.55 -24.19 -19.39
C LEU A 481 -19.25 -24.43 -20.73
N SER A 482 -19.67 -23.35 -21.39
CA SER A 482 -20.19 -23.39 -22.76
C SER A 482 -19.07 -23.19 -23.78
N GLY A 483 -17.99 -22.49 -23.42
CA GLY A 483 -16.96 -22.02 -24.34
C GLY A 483 -17.36 -20.79 -25.15
N VAL A 484 -18.57 -20.25 -24.95
CA VAL A 484 -19.10 -19.08 -25.66
C VAL A 484 -19.09 -17.87 -24.73
N VAL A 485 -20.05 -17.77 -23.80
CA VAL A 485 -20.03 -16.74 -22.74
C VAL A 485 -20.18 -17.43 -21.39
N ASP A 486 -19.15 -17.38 -20.57
CA ASP A 486 -19.11 -18.14 -19.32
C ASP A 486 -18.89 -17.26 -18.09
N ILE A 487 -19.64 -17.54 -17.02
CA ILE A 487 -19.53 -16.81 -15.76
C ILE A 487 -18.64 -17.59 -14.79
N VAL A 488 -17.57 -16.96 -14.30
CA VAL A 488 -16.58 -17.56 -13.42
C VAL A 488 -16.54 -16.81 -12.09
N THR A 489 -16.71 -17.52 -10.97
CA THR A 489 -16.53 -16.85 -9.66
C THR A 489 -15.06 -16.73 -9.29
N ALA A 490 -14.64 -15.56 -8.79
CA ALA A 490 -13.29 -15.26 -8.34
C ALA A 490 -12.73 -16.33 -7.38
N GLN A 491 -13.53 -16.78 -6.42
CA GLN A 491 -13.14 -17.84 -5.47
C GLN A 491 -12.72 -19.16 -6.15
N SER A 492 -13.25 -19.45 -7.35
CA SER A 492 -12.90 -20.66 -8.10
C SER A 492 -11.57 -20.54 -8.86
N ILE A 493 -11.02 -19.32 -8.95
CA ILE A 493 -9.74 -18.99 -9.57
C ILE A 493 -8.64 -18.81 -8.50
N SER A 494 -8.98 -18.25 -7.34
CA SER A 494 -8.00 -17.90 -6.30
C SER A 494 -7.40 -19.08 -5.52
N ARG A 495 -7.76 -20.33 -5.82
CA ARG A 495 -7.26 -21.51 -5.09
C ARG A 495 -5.97 -22.03 -5.74
N ASN A 496 -4.98 -22.40 -4.94
CA ASN A 496 -3.68 -22.88 -5.41
C ASN A 496 -3.75 -24.17 -6.27
N ASP A 497 -4.83 -24.95 -6.15
CA ASP A 497 -5.10 -26.18 -6.90
C ASP A 497 -6.06 -25.98 -8.10
N SER A 498 -6.47 -24.74 -8.37
CA SER A 498 -7.46 -24.48 -9.41
C SER A 498 -6.84 -24.59 -10.80
N LYS A 499 -7.46 -25.42 -11.66
CA LYS A 499 -7.16 -25.47 -13.09
C LYS A 499 -7.73 -24.21 -13.75
N THR A 500 -6.87 -23.25 -14.07
CA THR A 500 -7.24 -21.96 -14.68
C THR A 500 -6.85 -21.86 -16.15
N ASP A 501 -6.15 -22.87 -16.70
CA ASP A 501 -5.67 -22.91 -18.08
C ASP A 501 -6.78 -22.67 -19.12
N PHE A 502 -8.00 -23.12 -18.81
CA PHE A 502 -9.16 -22.92 -19.68
C PHE A 502 -9.49 -21.45 -19.93
N LEU A 503 -9.10 -20.54 -19.03
CA LEU A 503 -9.31 -19.09 -19.20
C LEU A 503 -8.52 -18.53 -20.39
N SER A 504 -7.41 -19.17 -20.76
CA SER A 504 -6.60 -18.77 -21.93
C SER A 504 -7.28 -19.11 -23.27
N ALA A 505 -8.35 -19.92 -23.26
CA ALA A 505 -9.12 -20.24 -24.46
C ALA A 505 -10.08 -19.09 -24.87
N TYR A 506 -10.38 -18.16 -23.95
CA TYR A 506 -11.27 -17.05 -24.25
C TYR A 506 -10.55 -15.92 -24.97
N GLY A 507 -11.26 -15.26 -25.89
CA GLY A 507 -10.76 -14.04 -26.53
C GLY A 507 -10.88 -12.80 -25.65
N GLN A 508 -11.82 -12.82 -24.71
CA GLN A 508 -12.10 -11.72 -23.82
C GLN A 508 -12.26 -12.18 -22.38
N ILE A 509 -11.66 -11.43 -21.46
CA ILE A 509 -11.91 -11.53 -20.03
C ILE A 509 -12.54 -10.22 -19.58
N ILE A 510 -13.67 -10.31 -18.88
CA ILE A 510 -14.30 -9.20 -18.16
C ILE A 510 -14.16 -9.49 -16.67
N VAL A 511 -13.63 -8.53 -15.91
CA VAL A 511 -13.51 -8.63 -14.45
C VAL A 511 -14.45 -7.62 -13.83
N ASP A 512 -15.59 -8.09 -13.34
CA ASP A 512 -16.55 -7.26 -12.62
C ASP A 512 -16.13 -7.08 -11.16
N GLU A 513 -16.44 -5.91 -10.62
CA GLU A 513 -15.90 -5.39 -9.36
C GLU A 513 -14.40 -5.64 -9.21
N CYS A 514 -13.62 -5.25 -10.23
CA CYS A 514 -12.19 -5.53 -10.32
C CYS A 514 -11.38 -4.96 -9.14
N HIS A 515 -11.91 -4.00 -8.37
CA HIS A 515 -11.31 -3.57 -7.10
C HIS A 515 -11.13 -4.72 -6.09
N ARG A 516 -11.88 -5.82 -6.24
CA ARG A 516 -11.78 -7.03 -5.42
C ARG A 516 -10.73 -8.03 -5.90
N VAL A 517 -9.99 -7.72 -6.96
CA VAL A 517 -8.90 -8.57 -7.52
C VAL A 517 -7.76 -8.81 -6.51
N GLY A 518 -7.80 -8.20 -5.32
CA GLY A 518 -6.71 -8.17 -4.35
C GLY A 518 -6.30 -9.47 -3.66
N ALA A 519 -6.98 -10.57 -3.88
CA ALA A 519 -6.40 -11.87 -3.53
C ALA A 519 -5.17 -12.12 -4.43
N ALA A 520 -4.00 -12.34 -3.81
CA ALA A 520 -2.74 -12.58 -4.53
C ALA A 520 -2.87 -13.65 -5.63
N GLY A 521 -3.64 -14.72 -5.38
CA GLY A 521 -3.94 -15.76 -6.37
C GLY A 521 -4.69 -15.26 -7.61
N LEU A 522 -5.75 -14.46 -7.45
CA LEU A 522 -6.50 -13.91 -8.59
C LEU A 522 -5.69 -12.89 -9.38
N THR A 523 -4.97 -12.01 -8.67
CA THR A 523 -4.04 -11.06 -9.28
C THR A 523 -3.00 -11.78 -10.15
N ASN A 524 -2.38 -12.83 -9.61
CA ASN A 524 -1.37 -13.60 -10.33
C ASN A 524 -1.93 -14.27 -11.59
N VAL A 525 -3.09 -14.93 -11.49
CA VAL A 525 -3.72 -15.56 -12.66
C VAL A 525 -4.02 -14.51 -13.74
N LEU A 526 -4.71 -13.42 -13.38
CA LEU A 526 -5.11 -12.40 -14.35
C LEU A 526 -3.93 -11.75 -15.08
N ALA A 527 -2.84 -11.47 -14.35
CA ALA A 527 -1.62 -10.89 -14.94
C ALA A 527 -1.04 -11.77 -16.06
N HIS A 528 -1.10 -13.09 -15.91
CA HIS A 528 -0.49 -14.04 -16.85
C HIS A 528 -1.40 -14.51 -17.99
N LEU A 529 -2.70 -14.18 -17.99
CA LEU A 529 -3.64 -14.62 -19.03
C LEU A 529 -3.36 -13.95 -20.39
N ASN A 530 -2.83 -14.69 -21.37
CA ASN A 530 -2.62 -14.16 -22.72
C ASN A 530 -3.96 -14.10 -23.49
N VAL A 531 -4.70 -13.02 -23.28
CA VAL A 531 -6.01 -12.78 -23.91
C VAL A 531 -5.98 -11.50 -24.72
N ARG A 532 -6.73 -11.49 -25.84
CA ARG A 532 -6.76 -10.35 -26.75
C ARG A 532 -7.47 -9.15 -26.15
N PHE A 533 -8.51 -9.38 -25.36
CA PHE A 533 -9.30 -8.32 -24.74
C PHE A 533 -9.41 -8.51 -23.22
N MET A 534 -9.12 -7.45 -22.48
CA MET A 534 -9.23 -7.41 -21.01
C MET A 534 -10.06 -6.19 -20.61
N LEU A 535 -11.11 -6.40 -19.83
CA LEU A 535 -11.99 -5.31 -19.38
C LEU A 535 -12.15 -5.40 -17.86
N GLY A 536 -11.60 -4.42 -17.13
CA GLY A 536 -11.89 -4.25 -15.72
C GLY A 536 -13.11 -3.33 -15.53
N MET A 537 -14.04 -3.70 -14.68
CA MET A 537 -15.21 -2.88 -14.38
C MET A 537 -15.38 -2.70 -12.88
N THR A 538 -15.56 -1.48 -12.42
CA THR A 538 -15.74 -1.21 -10.99
C THR A 538 -16.50 0.09 -10.78
N ALA A 539 -17.25 0.21 -9.69
CA ALA A 539 -17.79 1.50 -9.28
C ALA A 539 -16.70 2.40 -8.69
N THR A 540 -15.70 1.78 -8.06
CA THR A 540 -14.66 2.47 -7.31
C THR A 540 -13.31 1.84 -7.65
N PRO A 541 -12.32 2.58 -8.18
CA PRO A 541 -11.00 2.03 -8.43
C PRO A 541 -10.17 1.88 -7.14
N TYR A 542 -10.72 2.25 -5.99
CA TYR A 542 -10.00 2.23 -4.71
C TYR A 542 -10.03 0.85 -4.06
N ARG A 543 -8.90 0.44 -3.49
CA ARG A 543 -8.78 -0.82 -2.75
C ARG A 543 -8.51 -0.57 -1.27
N SER A 544 -9.04 -1.44 -0.42
CA SER A 544 -8.90 -1.33 1.04
C SER A 544 -7.48 -1.57 1.54
N ASP A 545 -6.65 -2.27 0.76
CA ASP A 545 -5.26 -2.56 1.05
C ASP A 545 -4.27 -1.50 0.51
N GLY A 546 -4.78 -0.43 -0.14
CA GLY A 546 -3.97 0.63 -0.72
C GLY A 546 -3.23 0.25 -2.02
N LEU A 547 -3.56 -0.91 -2.60
CA LEU A 547 -2.93 -1.40 -3.83
C LEU A 547 -3.77 -1.13 -5.09
N ASP A 548 -4.54 -0.04 -5.11
CA ASP A 548 -5.38 0.36 -6.25
C ASP A 548 -4.59 0.51 -7.56
N LYS A 549 -3.33 0.94 -7.48
CA LYS A 549 -2.43 1.04 -8.64
C LYS A 549 -2.15 -0.30 -9.34
N LEU A 550 -2.39 -1.45 -8.70
CA LEU A 550 -2.31 -2.76 -9.38
C LEU A 550 -3.40 -2.96 -10.43
N LEU A 551 -4.56 -2.34 -10.24
CA LEU A 551 -5.71 -2.54 -11.15
C LEU A 551 -5.40 -2.10 -12.59
N PRO A 552 -4.89 -0.88 -12.85
CA PRO A 552 -4.57 -0.47 -14.20
C PRO A 552 -3.41 -1.27 -14.81
N LEU A 553 -2.46 -1.77 -14.02
CA LEU A 553 -1.38 -2.64 -14.52
C LEU A 553 -1.94 -3.95 -15.10
N ILE A 554 -2.91 -4.56 -14.41
CA ILE A 554 -3.49 -5.85 -14.79
C ILE A 554 -4.57 -5.70 -15.85
N CYS A 555 -5.54 -4.80 -15.62
CA CYS A 555 -6.73 -4.66 -16.46
C CYS A 555 -6.52 -3.70 -17.65
N GLY A 556 -5.49 -2.86 -17.60
CA GLY A 556 -5.30 -1.71 -18.49
C GLY A 556 -5.76 -0.38 -17.85
N PRO A 557 -5.34 0.77 -18.40
CA PRO A 557 -5.63 2.08 -17.82
C PRO A 557 -7.13 2.39 -17.83
N ILE A 558 -7.55 3.36 -17.00
CA ILE A 558 -8.94 3.84 -17.00
C ILE A 558 -9.21 4.51 -18.35
N ARG A 559 -10.13 3.93 -19.13
CA ARG A 559 -10.49 4.44 -20.46
C ARG A 559 -11.71 5.36 -20.41
N HIS A 560 -12.59 5.12 -19.45
CA HIS A 560 -13.78 5.93 -19.28
C HIS A 560 -14.29 5.85 -17.85
N THR A 561 -14.79 6.98 -17.35
CA THR A 561 -15.53 7.09 -16.10
C THR A 561 -16.91 7.61 -16.44
N VAL A 562 -17.94 6.84 -16.10
CA VAL A 562 -19.32 7.27 -16.25
C VAL A 562 -19.62 8.27 -15.14
N GLU A 563 -19.83 9.51 -15.55
CA GLU A 563 -20.33 10.57 -14.68
C GLU A 563 -21.86 10.57 -14.78
N LEU A 564 -22.51 10.38 -13.63
CA LEU A 564 -23.95 10.58 -13.54
C LEU A 564 -24.21 12.02 -13.12
N GLU A 565 -25.12 12.67 -13.84
CA GLU A 565 -25.81 13.81 -13.27
C GLU A 565 -26.63 13.32 -12.08
N HIS A 566 -26.71 14.16 -11.07
CA HIS A 566 -27.36 13.84 -9.81
C HIS A 566 -28.60 14.71 -9.66
N PRO A 567 -29.67 14.48 -10.45
CA PRO A 567 -30.88 15.27 -10.34
C PRO A 567 -31.53 15.02 -8.97
N GLY A 568 -32.14 16.07 -8.39
CA GLY A 568 -32.85 15.98 -7.12
C GLY A 568 -32.10 16.50 -5.88
N ARG A 569 -32.83 16.64 -4.77
CA ARG A 569 -32.32 17.20 -3.50
C ARG A 569 -31.59 16.13 -2.69
N ARG A 570 -30.33 16.40 -2.32
CA ARG A 570 -29.49 15.46 -1.56
C ARG A 570 -29.14 16.01 -0.19
N ASN A 571 -29.82 15.52 0.83
CA ASN A 571 -29.67 15.99 2.20
C ASN A 571 -28.68 15.13 2.97
N TYR A 572 -27.74 15.76 3.65
CA TYR A 572 -26.84 15.10 4.59
C TYR A 572 -27.07 15.63 6.00
N VAL A 573 -27.56 14.75 6.87
CA VAL A 573 -27.94 15.06 8.25
C VAL A 573 -26.98 14.36 9.18
N VAL A 574 -26.39 15.12 10.10
CA VAL A 574 -25.39 14.62 11.04
C VAL A 574 -25.95 14.71 12.45
N HIS A 575 -25.97 13.60 13.15
CA HIS A 575 -26.43 13.46 14.52
C HIS A 575 -25.24 13.33 15.46
N ASN A 576 -25.14 14.21 16.45
CA ASN A 576 -24.11 14.10 17.48
C ASN A 576 -24.55 13.09 18.54
N THR A 577 -23.65 12.17 18.90
CA THR A 577 -23.86 11.21 19.98
C THR A 577 -23.01 11.60 21.20
N GLU A 578 -23.41 11.17 22.38
CA GLU A 578 -22.60 11.31 23.60
C GLU A 578 -21.69 10.10 23.85
N PHE A 579 -21.61 9.15 22.91
CA PHE A 579 -20.85 7.91 23.04
C PHE A 579 -19.40 8.17 23.44
N THR A 580 -18.97 7.49 24.51
CA THR A 580 -17.60 7.50 24.99
C THR A 580 -17.04 6.08 24.96
N TYR A 581 -15.73 5.97 24.78
CA TYR A 581 -15.04 4.70 24.80
C TYR A 581 -13.72 4.86 25.54
N ASP A 582 -13.71 4.41 26.79
CA ASP A 582 -12.53 4.41 27.64
C ASP A 582 -11.86 3.05 27.57
N ALA A 583 -10.75 2.99 26.85
CA ALA A 583 -9.91 1.80 26.76
C ALA A 583 -8.44 2.21 26.67
N PRO A 584 -7.52 1.43 27.27
CA PRO A 584 -6.09 1.74 27.28
C PRO A 584 -5.45 1.72 25.88
N TYR A 585 -6.14 1.19 24.88
CA TYR A 585 -5.75 1.24 23.47
C TYR A 585 -6.97 1.09 22.55
N LEU A 586 -6.88 1.67 21.36
CA LEU A 586 -7.90 1.54 20.32
C LEU A 586 -7.82 0.16 19.67
N PHE A 587 -8.81 -0.70 19.92
CA PHE A 587 -9.00 -1.95 19.18
C PHE A 587 -10.38 -1.94 18.51
N TRP A 588 -10.39 -1.91 17.17
CA TRP A 588 -11.62 -1.73 16.39
C TRP A 588 -12.72 -2.76 16.68
N PRO A 589 -12.44 -4.08 16.85
CA PRO A 589 -13.48 -5.05 17.18
C PRO A 589 -14.16 -4.78 18.54
N ASP A 590 -13.42 -4.34 19.54
CA ASP A 590 -13.98 -4.01 20.86
C ASP A 590 -14.78 -2.70 20.79
N LEU A 591 -14.28 -1.72 20.05
CA LEU A 591 -15.01 -0.48 19.78
C LEU A 591 -16.32 -0.72 19.02
N ASP A 592 -16.30 -1.56 17.96
CA ASP A 592 -17.51 -1.94 17.22
C ASP A 592 -18.49 -2.73 18.13
N THR A 593 -17.99 -3.44 19.15
CA THR A 593 -18.81 -4.12 20.17
C THR A 593 -19.46 -3.11 21.12
N ALA A 594 -18.67 -2.17 21.65
CA ALA A 594 -19.16 -1.11 22.54
C ALA A 594 -20.22 -0.23 21.85
N LEU A 595 -19.96 0.19 20.59
CA LEU A 595 -20.92 0.94 19.79
C LEU A 595 -22.25 0.18 19.57
N ALA A 596 -22.18 -1.14 19.42
CA ALA A 596 -23.37 -1.98 19.24
C ALA A 596 -24.19 -2.14 20.53
N ALA A 597 -23.55 -1.98 21.69
CA ALA A 597 -24.15 -2.15 23.01
C ALA A 597 -24.60 -0.82 23.65
N ASP A 598 -24.23 0.33 23.08
CA ASP A 598 -24.59 1.63 23.64
C ASP A 598 -26.08 1.94 23.46
N GLU A 599 -26.82 1.92 24.57
CA GLU A 599 -28.28 2.06 24.56
C GLU A 599 -28.73 3.45 24.11
N HIS A 600 -28.06 4.53 24.56
CA HIS A 600 -28.44 5.91 24.24
C HIS A 600 -28.25 6.20 22.75
N ARG A 601 -27.11 5.79 22.19
CA ARG A 601 -26.81 5.90 20.76
C ARG A 601 -27.78 5.07 19.93
N ASN A 602 -28.08 3.85 20.35
CA ASN A 602 -29.02 2.97 19.65
C ASN A 602 -30.45 3.54 19.68
N GLN A 603 -30.87 4.17 20.78
CA GLN A 603 -32.15 4.85 20.88
C GLN A 603 -32.23 6.02 19.89
N LEU A 604 -31.20 6.88 19.85
CA LEU A 604 -31.13 7.97 18.88
C LEU A 604 -31.21 7.47 17.43
N ILE A 605 -30.52 6.37 17.12
CA ILE A 605 -30.60 5.72 15.79
C ILE A 605 -32.02 5.24 15.52
N ALA A 606 -32.67 4.58 16.47
CA ALA A 606 -34.04 4.09 16.35
C ALA A 606 -35.07 5.23 16.18
N ASP A 607 -34.87 6.36 16.84
CA ASP A 607 -35.72 7.55 16.71
C ASP A 607 -35.62 8.14 15.30
N VAL A 608 -34.39 8.25 14.77
CA VAL A 608 -34.14 8.71 13.39
C VAL A 608 -34.77 7.77 12.37
N ILE A 609 -34.62 6.45 12.55
CA ILE A 609 -35.25 5.44 11.69
C ILE A 609 -36.77 5.57 11.75
N SER A 610 -37.32 5.71 12.95
CA SER A 610 -38.77 5.81 13.16
C SER A 610 -39.36 7.06 12.53
N GLN A 611 -38.65 8.18 12.62
CA GLN A 611 -39.09 9.42 11.99
C GLN A 611 -39.11 9.28 10.47
N ALA A 612 -38.01 8.82 9.87
CA ALA A 612 -37.95 8.60 8.42
C ALA A 612 -39.04 7.63 7.94
N ALA A 613 -39.22 6.50 8.64
CA ALA A 613 -40.23 5.51 8.26
C ALA A 613 -41.68 6.04 8.40
N LYS A 614 -41.97 6.91 9.37
CA LYS A 614 -43.28 7.58 9.51
C LYS A 614 -43.56 8.58 8.40
N ASP A 615 -42.51 9.20 7.87
CA ASP A 615 -42.58 10.08 6.70
C ASP A 615 -42.67 9.27 5.38
N GLU A 616 -43.02 7.99 5.46
CA GLU A 616 -43.16 7.03 4.36
C GLU A 616 -41.87 6.86 3.52
N HIS A 617 -40.70 7.09 4.13
CA HIS A 617 -39.42 6.83 3.48
C HIS A 617 -39.07 5.35 3.44
N THR A 618 -38.38 4.94 2.38
CA THR A 618 -37.81 3.58 2.28
C THR A 618 -36.36 3.60 2.77
N VAL A 619 -36.15 3.04 3.96
CA VAL A 619 -34.93 3.26 4.76
C VAL A 619 -34.00 2.04 4.70
N LEU A 620 -32.74 2.28 4.34
CA LEU A 620 -31.65 1.30 4.50
C LEU A 620 -30.79 1.67 5.70
N VAL A 621 -30.71 0.77 6.68
CA VAL A 621 -29.87 0.93 7.87
C VAL A 621 -28.68 0.00 7.79
N LEU A 622 -27.47 0.56 7.85
CA LEU A 622 -26.24 -0.18 7.73
C LEU A 622 -25.49 -0.28 9.06
N VAL A 623 -25.32 -1.52 9.54
CA VAL A 623 -24.52 -1.84 10.73
C VAL A 623 -23.35 -2.75 10.38
N LYS A 624 -22.44 -3.00 11.33
CA LYS A 624 -21.31 -3.93 11.14
C LYS A 624 -21.49 -5.28 11.84
N ARG A 625 -22.26 -5.33 12.93
CA ARG A 625 -22.35 -6.50 13.81
C ARG A 625 -23.79 -7.01 13.92
N ARG A 626 -23.94 -8.30 14.22
CA ARG A 626 -25.27 -8.94 14.36
C ARG A 626 -25.96 -8.53 15.66
N GLU A 627 -25.18 -8.28 16.70
CA GLU A 627 -25.64 -7.81 18.00
C GLU A 627 -26.32 -6.44 17.85
N HIS A 628 -25.74 -5.55 17.06
CA HIS A 628 -26.33 -4.24 16.76
C HIS A 628 -27.64 -4.38 15.95
N LEU A 629 -27.70 -5.31 14.98
CA LEU A 629 -28.97 -5.61 14.29
C LEU A 629 -30.06 -6.05 15.27
N ALA A 630 -29.71 -6.88 16.25
CA ALA A 630 -30.66 -7.37 17.25
C ALA A 630 -31.13 -6.23 18.17
N ALA A 631 -30.21 -5.38 18.63
CA ALA A 631 -30.52 -4.21 19.46
C ALA A 631 -31.49 -3.25 18.76
N LEU A 632 -31.19 -2.84 17.52
CA LEU A 632 -32.08 -1.96 16.76
C LEU A 632 -33.43 -2.62 16.46
N LYS A 633 -33.46 -3.92 16.18
CA LYS A 633 -34.73 -4.63 15.97
C LYS A 633 -35.60 -4.61 17.21
N ALA A 634 -35.01 -4.80 18.38
CA ALA A 634 -35.74 -4.78 19.64
C ALA A 634 -36.36 -3.40 19.90
N LEU A 635 -35.61 -2.32 19.63
CA LEU A 635 -36.10 -0.94 19.74
C LEU A 635 -37.21 -0.60 18.73
N LEU A 636 -37.28 -1.33 17.62
CA LEU A 636 -38.27 -1.15 16.55
C LEU A 636 -39.37 -2.23 16.55
N ALA A 637 -39.51 -3.00 17.65
CA ALA A 637 -40.43 -4.14 17.69
C ALA A 637 -41.91 -3.75 17.55
N ASP A 638 -42.30 -2.61 18.14
CA ASP A 638 -43.67 -2.08 18.12
C ASP A 638 -43.90 -1.10 16.96
N ALA A 639 -43.04 -1.14 15.93
CA ALA A 639 -43.17 -0.27 14.77
C ALA A 639 -44.46 -0.55 13.98
N SER A 640 -45.14 0.52 13.56
CA SER A 640 -46.31 0.44 12.68
C SER A 640 -45.96 0.21 11.21
N TYR A 641 -44.68 -0.03 10.90
CA TYR A 641 -44.15 -0.17 9.54
C TYR A 641 -43.31 -1.46 9.42
N PRO A 642 -43.17 -2.03 8.22
CA PRO A 642 -42.42 -3.27 8.03
C PRO A 642 -40.91 -3.11 8.30
N VAL A 643 -40.38 -3.91 9.23
CA VAL A 643 -38.93 -3.98 9.54
C VAL A 643 -38.37 -5.33 9.08
N LEU A 644 -37.55 -5.28 8.02
CA LEU A 644 -36.90 -6.43 7.41
C LEU A 644 -35.42 -6.50 7.80
N GLN A 645 -34.83 -7.70 7.73
CA GLN A 645 -33.44 -7.91 8.15
C GLN A 645 -32.63 -8.72 7.15
N LEU A 646 -31.38 -8.33 6.96
CA LEU A 646 -30.46 -8.99 6.03
C LEU A 646 -29.05 -9.14 6.59
N HIS A 647 -28.60 -10.38 6.78
CA HIS A 647 -27.28 -10.68 7.34
C HIS A 647 -26.67 -12.00 6.84
N GLY A 648 -25.35 -12.15 7.06
CA GLY A 648 -24.55 -13.23 6.48
C GLY A 648 -24.98 -14.62 6.94
N GLY A 649 -25.48 -14.75 8.17
CA GLY A 649 -25.97 -16.01 8.74
C GLY A 649 -27.31 -16.54 8.21
N GLN A 650 -28.05 -15.79 7.37
CA GLN A 650 -29.32 -16.26 6.83
C GLN A 650 -29.11 -17.32 5.74
N LYS A 651 -30.01 -18.30 5.70
CA LYS A 651 -30.04 -19.33 4.64
C LYS A 651 -30.48 -18.71 3.30
N ALA A 652 -30.17 -19.40 2.20
CA ALA A 652 -30.53 -18.93 0.87
C ALA A 652 -32.05 -18.74 0.68
N THR A 653 -32.87 -19.62 1.28
CA THR A 653 -34.33 -19.53 1.27
C THR A 653 -34.84 -18.31 2.03
N GLU A 654 -34.31 -18.06 3.23
CA GLU A 654 -34.66 -16.88 4.04
C GLU A 654 -34.32 -15.57 3.31
N ARG A 655 -33.15 -15.51 2.67
CA ARG A 655 -32.76 -14.34 1.86
C ARG A 655 -33.70 -14.14 0.67
N GLN A 656 -34.18 -15.22 0.06
CA GLN A 656 -35.13 -15.16 -1.06
C GLN A 656 -36.50 -14.63 -0.59
N THR A 657 -37.00 -15.10 0.54
CA THR A 657 -38.24 -14.57 1.15
C THR A 657 -38.14 -13.08 1.47
N VAL A 658 -37.01 -12.63 2.04
CA VAL A 658 -36.79 -11.20 2.30
C VAL A 658 -36.80 -10.39 1.00
N ARG A 659 -36.25 -10.91 -0.10
CA ARG A 659 -36.28 -10.24 -1.41
C ARG A 659 -37.70 -10.11 -1.97
N GLU A 660 -38.49 -11.17 -1.86
CA GLU A 660 -39.89 -11.16 -2.28
C GLU A 660 -40.70 -10.15 -1.48
N GLN A 661 -40.45 -10.07 -0.15
CA GLN A 661 -41.05 -9.05 0.71
C GLN A 661 -40.61 -7.63 0.33
N LEU A 662 -39.33 -7.41 0.07
CA LEU A 662 -38.80 -6.11 -0.37
C LEU A 662 -39.42 -5.66 -1.71
N ALA A 663 -39.70 -6.58 -2.62
CA ALA A 663 -40.32 -6.25 -3.90
C ALA A 663 -41.83 -5.97 -3.78
N ALA A 664 -42.51 -6.60 -2.82
CA ALA A 664 -43.96 -6.46 -2.61
C ALA A 664 -44.33 -5.31 -1.67
N THR A 665 -43.37 -4.79 -0.89
CA THR A 665 -43.62 -3.77 0.14
C THR A 665 -43.17 -2.39 -0.35
N PRO A 666 -44.07 -1.41 -0.50
CA PRO A 666 -43.71 -0.09 -1.03
C PRO A 666 -42.83 0.72 -0.09
N HIS A 667 -43.11 0.70 1.23
CA HIS A 667 -42.36 1.44 2.25
C HIS A 667 -41.93 0.48 3.36
N PHE A 668 -40.63 0.45 3.67
CA PHE A 668 -40.07 -0.45 4.67
C PHE A 668 -38.77 0.10 5.27
N VAL A 669 -38.39 -0.49 6.41
CA VAL A 669 -37.05 -0.36 7.00
C VAL A 669 -36.28 -1.66 6.79
N LEU A 670 -35.12 -1.57 6.13
CA LEU A 670 -34.21 -2.71 5.97
C LEU A 670 -32.99 -2.54 6.87
N LEU A 671 -32.92 -3.36 7.91
CA LEU A 671 -31.73 -3.48 8.77
C LEU A 671 -30.75 -4.47 8.15
N ALA A 672 -29.59 -3.99 7.69
CA ALA A 672 -28.63 -4.85 7.01
C ALA A 672 -27.19 -4.71 7.53
N MET A 673 -26.46 -5.82 7.54
CA MET A 673 -25.02 -5.74 7.70
C MET A 673 -24.38 -5.13 6.45
N SER A 674 -23.49 -4.17 6.65
CA SER A 674 -22.79 -3.43 5.59
C SER A 674 -22.11 -4.35 4.57
N GLN A 675 -21.55 -5.48 5.02
CA GLN A 675 -20.90 -6.47 4.15
C GLN A 675 -21.90 -7.19 3.22
N VAL A 676 -23.16 -7.34 3.63
CA VAL A 676 -24.18 -8.06 2.86
C VAL A 676 -24.94 -7.11 1.96
N ALA A 677 -25.37 -5.95 2.48
CA ALA A 677 -26.03 -4.91 1.69
C ALA A 677 -25.09 -4.21 0.70
N GLY A 678 -23.78 -4.18 0.98
CA GLY A 678 -22.78 -3.66 0.03
C GLY A 678 -22.55 -4.59 -1.18
N GLU A 679 -22.93 -5.86 -1.09
CA GLU A 679 -22.55 -6.92 -2.03
C GLU A 679 -23.68 -7.31 -2.99
N GLY A 680 -23.85 -6.53 -4.06
CA GLY A 680 -24.60 -6.98 -5.24
C GLY A 680 -26.04 -7.40 -4.95
N ILE A 681 -26.67 -6.90 -3.89
CA ILE A 681 -28.09 -7.12 -3.65
C ILE A 681 -28.85 -6.05 -4.43
N ASP A 682 -29.74 -6.51 -5.31
CA ASP A 682 -30.64 -5.60 -5.98
C ASP A 682 -31.74 -5.21 -4.99
N LEU A 683 -31.68 -3.97 -4.54
CA LEU A 683 -32.68 -3.36 -3.66
C LEU A 683 -33.60 -2.49 -4.52
N PRO A 684 -34.89 -2.35 -4.16
CA PRO A 684 -35.78 -1.41 -4.81
C PRO A 684 -35.28 0.04 -4.64
N ALA A 685 -35.97 1.02 -5.22
CA ALA A 685 -35.62 2.41 -5.02
C ALA A 685 -35.66 2.75 -3.52
N LEU A 686 -34.52 3.23 -3.00
CA LEU A 686 -34.37 3.67 -1.63
C LEU A 686 -34.14 5.18 -1.65
N ASP A 687 -34.72 5.90 -0.69
CA ASP A 687 -34.55 7.35 -0.54
C ASP A 687 -33.69 7.72 0.67
N THR A 688 -33.60 6.85 1.69
CA THR A 688 -32.95 7.19 2.97
C THR A 688 -31.91 6.15 3.37
N LEU A 689 -30.70 6.62 3.70
CA LEU A 689 -29.58 5.82 4.19
C LEU A 689 -29.23 6.22 5.62
N VAL A 690 -29.21 5.26 6.54
CA VAL A 690 -28.79 5.44 7.94
C VAL A 690 -27.48 4.71 8.17
N LEU A 691 -26.42 5.46 8.43
CA LEU A 691 -25.07 4.97 8.67
C LEU A 691 -24.82 4.73 10.16
N ALA A 692 -25.41 3.67 10.71
CA ALA A 692 -25.35 3.36 12.13
C ALA A 692 -23.96 2.90 12.63
N ALA A 693 -23.02 2.59 11.72
CA ALA A 693 -21.67 2.14 12.06
C ALA A 693 -20.56 2.95 11.37
N PRO A 694 -19.39 3.12 12.02
CA PRO A 694 -18.31 3.94 11.48
C PRO A 694 -17.58 3.24 10.33
N VAL A 695 -17.68 3.83 9.13
CA VAL A 695 -16.93 3.45 7.93
C VAL A 695 -16.10 4.64 7.45
N SER A 696 -14.82 4.45 7.15
CA SER A 696 -13.93 5.52 6.66
C SER A 696 -13.38 5.27 5.27
N PHE A 697 -13.49 4.04 4.76
CA PHE A 697 -12.93 3.69 3.47
C PHE A 697 -13.80 4.24 2.34
N ARG A 698 -13.21 5.13 1.52
CA ARG A 698 -13.87 5.87 0.43
C ARG A 698 -14.68 4.97 -0.50
N GLY A 699 -14.13 3.81 -0.89
CA GLY A 699 -14.80 2.91 -1.82
C GLY A 699 -16.12 2.34 -1.28
N VAL A 700 -16.15 1.97 0.01
CA VAL A 700 -17.38 1.46 0.65
C VAL A 700 -18.40 2.59 0.81
N VAL A 701 -17.98 3.79 1.19
CA VAL A 701 -18.89 4.93 1.35
C VAL A 701 -19.58 5.27 0.02
N ILE A 702 -18.84 5.34 -1.09
CA ILE A 702 -19.42 5.58 -2.42
C ILE A 702 -20.44 4.49 -2.77
N GLN A 703 -20.13 3.22 -2.50
CA GLN A 703 -21.04 2.12 -2.78
C GLN A 703 -22.32 2.17 -1.93
N GLN A 704 -22.20 2.54 -0.65
CA GLN A 704 -23.35 2.65 0.27
C GLN A 704 -24.27 3.81 -0.13
N VAL A 705 -23.69 5.00 -0.35
CA VAL A 705 -24.44 6.19 -0.80
C VAL A 705 -25.07 5.98 -2.18
N GLY A 706 -24.37 5.29 -3.07
CA GLY A 706 -24.89 4.91 -4.40
C GLY A 706 -26.15 4.04 -4.39
N ARG A 707 -26.58 3.51 -3.23
CA ARG A 707 -27.81 2.71 -3.12
C ARG A 707 -29.08 3.56 -3.01
N VAL A 708 -28.98 4.79 -2.51
CA VAL A 708 -30.11 5.70 -2.30
C VAL A 708 -30.22 6.79 -3.37
N THR A 709 -29.40 6.70 -4.43
CA THR A 709 -29.28 7.72 -5.48
C THR A 709 -29.62 7.18 -6.87
N ARG A 710 -30.44 6.12 -6.95
CA ARG A 710 -30.84 5.53 -8.24
C ARG A 710 -31.78 6.47 -9.00
N ASP A 711 -31.56 6.62 -10.30
CA ASP A 711 -32.45 7.35 -11.21
C ASP A 711 -33.83 6.66 -11.26
N THR A 712 -34.87 7.33 -10.75
CA THR A 712 -36.25 7.08 -11.15
C THR A 712 -36.57 7.89 -12.41
N GLU A 713 -37.62 7.52 -13.14
CA GLU A 713 -37.98 8.19 -14.40
C GLU A 713 -38.34 9.68 -14.23
N ASP A 714 -38.62 10.10 -13.00
CA ASP A 714 -39.05 11.45 -12.66
C ASP A 714 -37.94 12.21 -11.90
N LYS A 715 -37.18 13.03 -12.63
CA LYS A 715 -35.94 13.66 -12.15
C LYS A 715 -36.14 14.75 -11.07
N GLU A 716 -37.33 15.33 -10.96
CA GLU A 716 -37.61 16.43 -10.03
C GLU A 716 -38.13 15.97 -8.66
N SER A 717 -38.64 14.74 -8.55
CA SER A 717 -39.17 14.16 -7.31
C SER A 717 -38.15 13.36 -6.49
N ILE A 718 -36.91 13.20 -6.99
CA ILE A 718 -35.85 12.45 -6.31
C ILE A 718 -35.32 13.28 -5.13
N SER A 719 -35.60 12.82 -3.91
CA SER A 719 -34.91 13.28 -2.70
C SER A 719 -34.16 12.12 -2.06
N ALA A 720 -32.87 12.31 -1.77
CA ALA A 720 -32.04 11.31 -1.11
C ALA A 720 -31.50 11.89 0.19
N THR A 721 -31.66 11.17 1.29
CA THR A 721 -31.20 11.61 2.61
C THR A 721 -30.21 10.61 3.19
N VAL A 722 -29.05 11.11 3.64
CA VAL A 722 -28.07 10.33 4.39
C VAL A 722 -28.05 10.84 5.83
N HIS A 723 -28.42 9.98 6.76
CA HIS A 723 -28.24 10.18 8.19
C HIS A 723 -26.93 9.54 8.65
N ASP A 724 -26.11 10.33 9.32
CA ASP A 724 -24.81 9.89 9.83
C ASP A 724 -24.61 10.29 11.28
N PHE A 725 -23.85 9.51 12.03
CA PHE A 725 -23.67 9.67 13.47
C PHE A 725 -22.20 10.03 13.76
N LEU A 726 -22.01 11.17 14.44
CA LEU A 726 -20.73 11.67 14.88
C LEU A 726 -20.55 11.34 16.37
N ASP A 727 -19.51 10.56 16.67
CA ASP A 727 -19.06 10.26 18.03
C ASP A 727 -17.83 11.15 18.35
N PRO A 728 -18.01 12.41 18.81
CA PRO A 728 -16.93 13.39 18.94
C PRO A 728 -15.94 13.06 20.06
N ASN A 729 -16.42 12.36 21.11
CA ASN A 729 -15.62 12.02 22.28
C ASN A 729 -14.63 10.87 22.04
N VAL A 730 -14.66 10.26 20.85
CA VAL A 730 -13.72 9.20 20.44
C VAL A 730 -12.92 9.70 19.22
N PRO A 731 -11.66 10.17 19.39
CA PRO A 731 -10.89 10.81 18.32
C PRO A 731 -10.78 9.99 17.02
N ALA A 732 -10.69 8.66 17.15
CA ALA A 732 -10.64 7.74 16.02
C ALA A 732 -11.94 7.72 15.20
N LEU A 733 -13.10 7.78 15.87
CA LEU A 733 -14.41 7.85 15.22
C LEU A 733 -14.63 9.22 14.58
N ALA A 734 -14.24 10.30 15.25
CA ALA A 734 -14.25 11.64 14.68
C ALA A 734 -13.35 11.77 13.43
N ALA A 735 -12.18 11.12 13.43
CA ALA A 735 -11.32 11.03 12.23
C ALA A 735 -11.95 10.21 11.10
N ALA A 736 -12.59 9.07 11.43
CA ALA A 736 -13.32 8.26 10.47
C ALA A 736 -14.52 9.01 9.85
N PHE A 737 -15.27 9.74 10.68
CA PHE A 737 -16.37 10.62 10.26
C PHE A 737 -15.88 11.69 9.28
N ARG A 738 -14.80 12.41 9.60
CA ARG A 738 -14.24 13.45 8.69
C ARG A 738 -13.93 12.89 7.29
N LYS A 739 -13.31 11.71 7.21
CA LYS A 739 -12.99 11.03 5.94
C LYS A 739 -14.26 10.66 5.16
N ARG A 740 -15.26 10.09 5.84
CA ARG A 740 -16.54 9.70 5.23
C ARG A 740 -17.37 10.90 4.79
N SER A 741 -17.52 11.89 5.66
CA SER A 741 -18.23 13.15 5.41
C SER A 741 -17.70 13.87 4.15
N SER A 742 -16.37 13.96 4.01
CA SER A 742 -15.74 14.48 2.78
C SER A 742 -16.11 13.67 1.54
N THR A 743 -16.22 12.34 1.67
CA THR A 743 -16.62 11.47 0.55
C THR A 743 -18.09 11.66 0.20
N ILE A 744 -18.98 11.74 1.18
CA ILE A 744 -20.43 11.98 0.99
C ILE A 744 -20.66 13.33 0.30
N ALA A 745 -19.97 14.39 0.75
CA ALA A 745 -20.04 15.71 0.12
C ALA A 745 -19.60 15.67 -1.36
N LYS A 746 -18.54 14.92 -1.70
CA LYS A 746 -18.11 14.69 -3.09
C LYS A 746 -19.10 13.91 -3.94
N GLN A 747 -20.11 13.27 -3.34
CA GLN A 747 -21.23 12.65 -4.05
C GLN A 747 -22.43 13.61 -4.21
N GLY A 748 -22.25 14.90 -3.91
CA GLY A 748 -23.27 15.94 -4.12
C GLY A 748 -24.26 16.09 -2.97
N PHE A 749 -24.02 15.46 -1.82
CA PHE A 749 -24.86 15.63 -0.64
C PHE A 749 -24.48 16.89 0.14
N THR A 750 -25.46 17.75 0.42
CA THR A 750 -25.25 18.99 1.17
C THR A 750 -25.59 18.82 2.63
N ARG A 751 -24.67 19.22 3.51
CA ARG A 751 -24.90 19.16 4.96
C ARG A 751 -25.97 20.18 5.35
N ASN A 752 -27.05 19.72 5.96
CA ASN A 752 -28.00 20.61 6.60
C ASN A 752 -27.39 21.08 7.92
N ASN A 753 -27.21 22.39 8.07
CA ASN A 753 -26.91 23.00 9.37
C ASN A 753 -28.23 23.05 10.14
N SER A 754 -28.57 21.96 10.81
CA SER A 754 -29.64 21.89 11.81
C SER A 754 -29.04 21.85 13.19
#